data_AF-A0A8I2G4J8-F1
#
_entry.id   AF-A0A8I2G4J8-F1
#
_cell.length_a   1.000
_cell.length_b   1.000
_cell.length_c   1.000
_cell.angle_alpha   90.00
_cell.angle_beta   90.00
_cell.angle_gamma   90.00
#
_symmetry.space_group_name_H-M   'P 1'
#
loop_
_entity.id
_entity.type
_entity.pdbx_description
1 polymer ?
#
loop_
_entity_poly.entity_id
_entity_poly.type
_entity_poly.pdbx_seq_one_letter_code
_entity_poly.pdbx_strand_id
1 'polypeptide(L)'
;MKQRPIFWCLMVIVLWVILSGAITLYAAIPAEERAALIAFYHAANGDNWYDNTGWKTPPLAADGFAMPGTEGTWFGIIVTNDHVTEIHLVLNNLTGSITSKLGNLTSLEYLDLSFNSLKGSIPPELGKLSRLEKLWLSSIPLTGSIPKELGKLGNLLELSLSDTQLSGSIPSELGNLEKLSYLDLNLCQLTGSIPVELGNLKNLTSLNLSDNKLSDSIPSTLGNLSKLEYVFLNSTQLSGTIPPELGSLANLRYLGLNNNHLTGNIPPELGNLSSLNALFLSSNRLSGGIPSELGNLNELEYLYLGSNQLTGAVPTSFTNLSRLFYLNIGYNGLYTDDNGLRTFLTGLDPGWADTQTIAPANVIAVQSPASSITISWTPITYTTDSGGYEVYYSTAPGGPWTYVGKTADKTAGSYIVGGLSPGTTYYFVVKTQTHPHNNNKNTVVSEYSEETSATTGALEDKEPPFGSFDTPVDGSTVVSSIPVTGWALDDTGIDTVKIYRQQGTGLVYIGDATLVEGARPDVSAAYPQYPNNTRAGWGYMMLTNFLPGGGNGTFVIYAIATDRVGNTTTMGTKTIHCDNANAVKPFGAIDTPTQGGTASGNRFVNFGWVLTPLPNTVPIDGSTITVWVDSVAVGNPVYNQYRADIAALFPNYNNSNGAVGYFYLDTTTYENGVHTIQWTASDDAGNTDGIGSRYFTIQNDSQRAAHSAARKACREQACLFRYPIRDIPIDYSRPVRIKKGYNGNIEPQIVYPDENGTIHVEIKELERLEIHLPDSEESTLSISPLPIGSTLDTERRIFSWNPGPGFIGEYRFVFVEKRPGGQMIKKNINIDIIPKFRK
;
A
#
# COMPACT_ATOMS: atom_id res chain seq x y z
N MET A 1 69.90 17.00 100.45
CA MET A 1 69.25 17.93 99.48
C MET A 1 69.66 17.47 98.09
N LYS A 2 68.78 16.70 97.43
CA LYS A 2 67.95 17.11 96.27
C LYS A 2 68.75 17.34 94.98
N GLN A 3 68.63 16.36 94.07
CA GLN A 3 68.48 16.45 92.59
C GLN A 3 69.58 17.21 91.80
N ARG A 4 70.10 16.78 90.65
CA ARG A 4 69.81 15.71 89.68
C ARG A 4 71.03 15.58 88.72
N PRO A 5 71.16 14.46 87.99
CA PRO A 5 72.36 14.11 87.24
C PRO A 5 72.16 14.10 85.69
N ILE A 6 73.27 14.02 84.96
CA ILE A 6 73.44 13.42 83.61
C ILE A 6 72.62 14.08 82.47
N PHE A 7 73.21 15.11 81.86
CA PHE A 7 73.03 15.45 80.45
C PHE A 7 74.38 15.21 79.80
N TRP A 8 74.54 14.15 78.97
CA TRP A 8 75.56 14.00 77.90
C TRP A 8 75.68 12.58 77.30
N CYS A 9 74.81 11.62 77.64
CA CYS A 9 74.77 10.30 76.97
C CYS A 9 73.46 9.99 76.21
N LEU A 10 72.59 10.99 76.00
CA LEU A 10 71.31 10.85 75.30
C LEU A 10 71.30 11.38 73.87
N MET A 11 72.43 11.91 73.35
CA MET A 11 72.50 12.47 71.99
C MET A 11 73.01 11.51 70.91
N VAL A 12 73.48 10.31 71.27
CA VAL A 12 73.96 9.30 70.30
C VAL A 12 72.98 8.13 70.13
N ILE A 13 72.00 7.96 71.03
CA ILE A 13 70.95 6.94 70.90
C ILE A 13 69.66 7.51 70.26
N VAL A 14 69.45 8.84 70.30
CA VAL A 14 68.32 9.49 69.62
C VAL A 14 68.53 9.64 68.10
N LEU A 15 69.77 9.51 67.60
CA LEU A 15 70.06 9.50 66.16
C LEU A 15 70.01 8.11 65.50
N TRP A 16 69.83 7.04 66.28
CA TRP A 16 69.66 5.67 65.76
C TRP A 16 68.23 5.13 65.93
N VAL A 17 67.41 5.73 66.81
CA VAL A 17 65.99 5.35 67.01
C VAL A 17 65.03 6.22 66.19
N ILE A 18 65.48 7.35 65.60
CA ILE A 18 64.70 8.11 64.60
C ILE A 18 64.97 7.61 63.16
N LEU A 19 65.92 6.69 62.97
CA LEU A 19 66.23 6.04 61.68
C LEU A 19 65.77 4.58 61.61
N SER A 20 64.91 4.15 62.55
CA SER A 20 64.26 2.83 62.54
C SER A 20 62.74 2.95 62.68
N GLY A 21 62.14 4.03 62.16
CA GLY A 21 60.77 3.92 61.68
C GLY A 21 60.83 2.85 60.60
N ALA A 22 60.19 1.70 60.83
CA ALA A 22 60.07 0.65 59.84
C ALA A 22 59.44 1.27 58.58
N ILE A 23 60.29 1.72 57.65
CA ILE A 23 59.93 1.80 56.25
C ILE A 23 59.77 0.33 55.89
N THR A 24 58.55 -0.16 55.99
CA THR A 24 58.14 -1.27 55.15
C THR A 24 58.48 -0.79 53.74
N LEU A 25 59.61 -1.27 53.20
CA LEU A 25 59.90 -1.15 51.78
C LEU A 25 58.81 -2.00 51.12
N TYR A 26 57.66 -1.39 50.87
CA TYR A 26 56.76 -1.92 49.87
C TYR A 26 57.56 -1.93 48.57
N ALA A 27 57.68 -3.10 47.96
CA ALA A 27 58.35 -3.21 46.68
C ALA A 27 57.56 -2.37 45.67
N ALA A 28 58.27 -1.46 45.00
CA ALA A 28 57.66 -0.57 44.03
C ALA A 28 57.20 -1.39 42.83
N ILE A 29 56.00 -1.08 42.33
CA ILE A 29 55.53 -1.61 41.06
C ILE A 29 56.48 -1.19 39.92
N PRO A 30 56.50 -1.92 38.78
CA PRO A 30 57.30 -1.53 37.63
C PRO A 30 57.08 -0.07 37.20
N ALA A 31 58.15 0.62 36.80
CA ALA A 31 58.09 2.04 36.44
C ALA A 31 57.10 2.33 35.31
N GLU A 32 56.90 1.39 34.38
CA GLU A 32 55.91 1.52 33.30
C GLU A 32 54.47 1.45 33.81
N GLU A 33 54.20 0.65 34.85
CA GLU A 33 52.87 0.56 35.47
C GLU A 33 52.56 1.83 36.26
N ARG A 34 53.52 2.32 37.05
CA ARG A 34 53.39 3.61 37.75
C ARG A 34 53.15 4.75 36.76
N ALA A 35 53.89 4.79 35.65
CA ALA A 35 53.69 5.79 34.60
C ALA A 35 52.30 5.67 33.95
N ALA A 36 51.77 4.46 33.76
CA ALA A 36 50.42 4.23 33.24
C ALA A 36 49.33 4.73 34.21
N LEU A 37 49.46 4.44 35.51
CA LEU A 37 48.55 4.94 36.54
C LEU A 37 48.54 6.47 36.60
N ILE A 38 49.72 7.10 36.60
CA ILE A 38 49.84 8.56 36.60
C ILE A 38 49.26 9.18 35.32
N ALA A 39 49.54 8.58 34.16
CA ALA A 39 48.96 9.02 32.90
C ALA A 39 47.43 8.92 32.92
N PHE A 40 46.87 7.87 33.51
CA PHE A 40 45.43 7.72 33.68
C PHE A 40 44.86 8.75 34.66
N TYR A 41 45.50 8.96 35.81
CA TYR A 41 45.10 10.00 36.77
C TYR A 41 44.98 11.36 36.08
N HIS A 42 45.98 11.76 35.29
CA HIS A 42 45.90 13.02 34.54
C HIS A 42 44.79 13.00 33.47
N ALA A 43 44.69 11.94 32.67
CA ALA A 43 43.71 11.82 31.60
C ALA A 43 42.25 11.78 32.09
N ALA A 44 42.04 11.29 33.31
CA ALA A 44 40.75 11.14 33.96
C ALA A 44 40.48 12.24 35.02
N ASN A 45 41.27 13.33 35.01
CA ASN A 45 41.09 14.50 35.87
C ASN A 45 41.12 14.17 37.38
N GLY A 46 42.15 13.41 37.78
CA GLY A 46 42.33 12.85 39.13
C GLY A 46 42.27 13.82 40.29
N ASP A 47 42.63 15.09 40.06
CA ASP A 47 42.55 16.12 41.10
C ASP A 47 41.11 16.46 41.51
N ASN A 48 40.12 16.05 40.71
CA ASN A 48 38.69 16.32 40.93
C ASN A 48 37.86 15.05 41.17
N TRP A 49 38.51 13.90 41.41
CA TRP A 49 37.80 12.68 41.82
C TRP A 49 37.17 12.87 43.20
N TYR A 50 36.11 12.12 43.48
CA TYR A 50 35.50 12.15 44.82
C TYR A 50 36.43 11.57 45.89
N ASP A 51 37.16 10.51 45.54
CA ASP A 51 38.22 9.91 46.34
C ASP A 51 39.47 9.68 45.48
N ASN A 52 40.52 10.44 45.80
CA ASN A 52 41.87 10.27 45.27
C ASN A 52 42.88 10.04 46.40
N THR A 53 42.42 9.49 47.53
CA THR A 53 43.25 9.22 48.71
C THR A 53 44.46 8.36 48.33
N GLY A 54 45.63 8.67 48.89
CA GLY A 54 46.87 7.94 48.63
C GLY A 54 47.65 8.42 47.41
N TRP A 55 46.99 8.87 46.34
CA TRP A 55 47.65 9.25 45.07
C TRP A 55 48.65 10.41 45.23
N LYS A 56 48.32 11.41 46.06
CA LYS A 56 49.14 12.61 46.33
C LYS A 56 49.49 12.80 47.80
N THR A 57 49.61 11.72 48.57
CA THR A 57 50.00 11.77 49.98
C THR A 57 51.50 12.10 50.13
N PRO A 58 51.89 13.17 50.85
CA PRO A 58 53.30 13.49 51.08
C PRO A 58 54.03 12.45 51.95
N PRO A 59 55.36 12.26 51.80
CA PRO A 59 56.24 12.97 50.85
C PRO A 59 55.95 12.59 49.39
N LEU A 60 56.12 13.56 48.48
CA LEU A 60 55.90 13.37 47.04
C LEU A 60 57.22 13.05 46.33
N ALA A 61 57.15 12.18 45.34
CA ALA A 61 58.24 11.93 44.41
C ALA A 61 58.34 13.04 43.35
N ALA A 62 59.36 12.97 42.50
CA ALA A 62 59.61 13.96 41.45
C ALA A 62 58.50 14.05 40.39
N ASP A 63 57.68 13.00 40.27
CA ASP A 63 56.49 12.96 39.39
C ASP A 63 55.27 13.68 39.99
N GLY A 64 55.36 14.15 41.24
CA GLY A 64 54.28 14.85 41.94
C GLY A 64 53.24 13.94 42.61
N PHE A 65 53.50 12.63 42.67
CA PHE A 65 52.64 11.63 43.32
C PHE A 65 53.32 11.05 44.58
N ALA A 66 52.57 10.32 45.40
CA ALA A 66 53.12 9.68 46.60
C ALA A 66 54.30 8.74 46.26
N MET A 67 55.26 8.60 47.18
CA MET A 67 56.54 7.89 46.93
C MET A 67 56.35 6.49 46.29
N PRO A 68 57.27 6.04 45.40
CA PRO A 68 57.29 4.68 44.90
C PRO A 68 57.24 3.63 46.01
N GLY A 69 56.44 2.58 45.80
CA GLY A 69 56.08 1.57 46.81
C GLY A 69 54.75 1.85 47.49
N THR A 70 54.17 3.05 47.37
CA THR A 70 52.87 3.36 48.01
C THR A 70 51.66 3.05 47.14
N GLU A 71 51.83 2.58 45.90
CA GLU A 71 50.77 2.46 44.90
C GLU A 71 49.65 1.50 45.34
N GLY A 72 49.97 0.46 46.12
CA GLY A 72 48.96 -0.43 46.72
C GLY A 72 48.10 0.22 47.81
N THR A 73 48.37 1.49 48.17
CA THR A 73 47.54 2.30 49.08
C THR A 73 46.78 3.40 48.34
N TRP A 74 46.96 3.52 47.03
CA TRP A 74 46.23 4.49 46.22
C TRP A 74 44.79 4.02 46.08
N PHE A 75 43.83 4.92 46.33
CA PHE A 75 42.42 4.59 46.25
C PHE A 75 42.09 3.95 44.90
N GLY A 76 41.42 2.80 44.96
CA GLY A 76 41.03 2.01 43.80
C GLY A 76 42.13 1.13 43.20
N ILE A 77 43.36 1.14 43.69
CA ILE A 77 44.46 0.35 43.12
C ILE A 77 44.78 -0.84 44.03
N ILE A 78 44.79 -2.06 43.47
CA ILE A 78 45.24 -3.27 44.15
C ILE A 78 46.51 -3.78 43.49
N VAL A 79 47.52 -4.03 44.32
CA VAL A 79 48.83 -4.55 43.90
C VAL A 79 49.04 -5.92 44.50
N THR A 80 49.34 -6.90 43.64
CA THR A 80 49.64 -8.28 44.03
C THR A 80 50.97 -8.70 43.40
N ASN A 81 51.88 -9.28 44.19
CA ASN A 81 53.22 -9.66 43.74
C ASN A 81 53.94 -8.53 42.97
N ASP A 82 53.87 -7.32 43.51
CA ASP A 82 54.51 -6.11 42.98
C ASP A 82 53.98 -5.65 41.61
N HIS A 83 52.78 -6.09 41.20
CA HIS A 83 52.11 -5.65 39.97
C HIS A 83 50.69 -5.15 40.25
N VAL A 84 50.24 -4.17 39.48
CA VAL A 84 48.84 -3.72 39.50
C VAL A 84 47.95 -4.82 38.90
N THR A 85 47.10 -5.41 39.74
CA THR A 85 46.18 -6.48 39.33
C THR A 85 44.74 -6.01 39.24
N GLU A 86 44.33 -5.00 40.01
CA GLU A 86 42.95 -4.50 39.95
C GLU A 86 42.88 -2.98 40.05
N ILE A 87 41.94 -2.39 39.31
CA ILE A 87 41.57 -0.97 39.34
C ILE A 87 40.06 -0.86 39.56
N HIS A 88 39.65 -0.28 40.69
CA HIS A 88 38.27 -0.06 41.11
C HIS A 88 38.02 1.44 41.33
N LEU A 89 37.53 2.12 40.31
CA LEU A 89 37.26 3.57 40.35
C LEU A 89 35.81 3.89 39.98
N VAL A 90 34.90 2.98 40.29
CA VAL A 90 33.45 3.13 40.09
C VAL A 90 32.89 4.32 40.85
N LEU A 91 31.97 5.08 40.23
CA LEU A 91 31.24 6.19 40.88
C LEU A 91 32.18 7.19 41.59
N ASN A 92 33.21 7.66 40.88
CA ASN A 92 34.27 8.48 41.48
C ASN A 92 34.50 9.82 40.75
N ASN A 93 33.53 10.26 39.95
CA ASN A 93 33.58 11.52 39.19
C ASN A 93 34.76 11.63 38.22
N LEU A 94 35.22 10.50 37.67
CA LEU A 94 36.26 10.49 36.64
C LEU A 94 35.73 11.22 35.40
N THR A 95 36.43 12.27 34.98
CA THR A 95 36.09 13.08 33.79
C THR A 95 37.28 13.11 32.84
N GLY A 96 37.08 13.29 31.54
CA GLY A 96 38.19 13.23 30.58
C GLY A 96 38.14 11.96 29.74
N SER A 97 39.19 11.15 29.70
CA SER A 97 39.25 9.98 28.79
C SER A 97 40.02 8.78 29.35
N ILE A 98 39.75 7.59 28.80
CA ILE A 98 40.54 6.38 29.03
C ILE A 98 41.82 6.49 28.18
N THR A 99 42.98 6.57 28.82
CA THR A 99 44.27 6.69 28.13
C THR A 99 44.73 5.35 27.56
N SER A 100 45.36 5.34 26.37
CA SER A 100 45.97 4.14 25.78
C SER A 100 47.11 3.56 26.63
N LYS A 101 47.69 4.36 27.54
CA LYS A 101 48.74 3.92 28.47
C LYS A 101 48.26 2.86 29.47
N LEU A 102 46.95 2.75 29.73
CA LEU A 102 46.42 1.67 30.56
C LEU A 102 46.72 0.29 29.97
N GLY A 103 46.89 0.17 28.64
CA GLY A 103 47.32 -1.08 27.99
C GLY A 103 48.72 -1.57 28.40
N ASN A 104 49.49 -0.80 29.17
CA ASN A 104 50.79 -1.22 29.71
C ASN A 104 50.66 -2.02 31.03
N LEU A 105 49.49 -2.03 31.67
CA LEU A 105 49.24 -2.78 32.91
C LEU A 105 49.01 -4.27 32.61
N THR A 106 49.99 -4.95 32.00
CA THR A 106 49.78 -6.31 31.43
C THR A 106 49.42 -7.40 32.45
N SER A 107 49.62 -7.12 33.75
CA SER A 107 49.21 -7.98 34.86
C SER A 107 47.78 -7.71 35.36
N LEU A 108 47.07 -6.75 34.78
CA LEU A 108 45.73 -6.35 35.21
C LEU A 108 44.71 -7.47 34.93
N GLU A 109 43.95 -7.82 35.97
CA GLU A 109 42.93 -8.86 36.00
C GLU A 109 41.52 -8.25 36.08
N TYR A 110 41.37 -7.11 36.75
CA TYR A 110 40.09 -6.41 36.86
C TYR A 110 40.23 -4.90 36.64
N LEU A 111 39.48 -4.37 35.67
CA LEU A 111 39.27 -2.93 35.45
C LEU A 111 37.78 -2.57 35.56
N ASP A 112 37.41 -1.82 36.60
CA ASP A 112 36.08 -1.20 36.75
C ASP A 112 36.18 0.32 36.82
N LEU A 113 35.63 0.97 35.78
CA LEU A 113 35.54 2.43 35.67
C LEU A 113 34.07 2.90 35.55
N SER A 114 33.11 2.06 35.90
CA SER A 114 31.69 2.28 35.65
C SER A 114 31.12 3.49 36.42
N PHE A 115 29.97 4.02 35.98
CA PHE A 115 29.28 5.14 36.63
C PHE A 115 30.13 6.41 36.79
N ASN A 116 30.85 6.78 35.74
CA ASN A 116 31.69 7.96 35.67
C ASN A 116 31.32 8.85 34.46
N SER A 117 32.11 9.89 34.20
CA SER A 117 31.92 10.83 33.10
C SER A 117 33.09 10.84 32.11
N LEU A 118 33.73 9.67 31.95
CA LEU A 118 34.78 9.43 30.97
C LEU A 118 34.22 9.45 29.54
N LYS A 119 34.88 10.19 28.65
CA LYS A 119 34.49 10.42 27.24
C LYS A 119 35.54 9.86 26.29
N GLY A 120 35.24 9.92 25.00
CA GLY A 120 36.11 9.44 23.93
C GLY A 120 35.89 7.96 23.66
N SER A 121 36.79 7.34 22.88
CA SER A 121 36.69 5.94 22.51
C SER A 121 37.42 5.01 23.47
N ILE A 122 37.02 3.74 23.49
CA ILE A 122 37.80 2.67 24.12
C ILE A 122 39.14 2.53 23.37
N PRO A 123 40.30 2.67 24.05
CA PRO A 123 41.59 2.49 23.39
C PRO A 123 41.81 1.04 22.94
N PRO A 124 42.18 0.79 21.67
CA PRO A 124 42.52 -0.56 21.19
C PRO A 124 43.65 -1.22 21.98
N GLU A 125 44.53 -0.44 22.61
CA GLU A 125 45.62 -0.94 23.45
C GLU A 125 45.15 -1.70 24.68
N LEU A 126 43.89 -1.55 25.13
CA LEU A 126 43.32 -2.40 26.17
C LEU A 126 43.32 -3.87 25.77
N GLY A 127 43.30 -4.19 24.47
CA GLY A 127 43.46 -5.56 23.97
C GLY A 127 44.83 -6.20 24.26
N LYS A 128 45.79 -5.47 24.84
CA LYS A 128 47.08 -6.00 25.31
C LYS A 128 47.02 -6.63 26.71
N LEU A 129 45.94 -6.40 27.45
CA LEU A 129 45.77 -6.83 28.84
C LEU A 129 45.46 -8.32 28.93
N SER A 130 46.44 -9.17 28.57
CA SER A 130 46.22 -10.61 28.38
C SER A 130 45.75 -11.38 29.62
N ARG A 131 45.88 -10.80 30.83
CA ARG A 131 45.38 -11.38 32.09
C ARG A 131 44.01 -10.87 32.50
N LEU A 132 43.43 -9.94 31.76
CA LEU A 132 42.17 -9.31 32.14
C LEU A 132 41.03 -10.34 32.15
N GLU A 133 40.39 -10.47 33.30
CA GLU A 133 39.24 -11.33 33.55
C GLU A 133 37.94 -10.50 33.54
N LYS A 134 37.99 -9.25 34.00
CA LYS A 134 36.81 -8.38 34.10
C LYS A 134 37.09 -7.00 33.54
N LEU A 135 36.28 -6.58 32.56
CA LEU A 135 36.31 -5.24 31.98
C LEU A 135 34.93 -4.61 32.08
N TRP A 136 34.77 -3.69 33.04
CA TRP A 136 33.52 -2.99 33.32
C TRP A 136 33.67 -1.50 33.04
N LEU A 137 32.95 -1.06 32.02
CA LEU A 137 32.94 0.30 31.48
C LEU A 137 31.49 0.76 31.28
N SER A 138 30.60 0.42 32.23
CA SER A 138 29.16 0.71 32.12
C SER A 138 28.80 2.12 32.59
N SER A 139 27.73 2.68 32.03
CA SER A 139 27.21 4.02 32.39
C SER A 139 28.30 5.10 32.32
N ILE A 140 29.03 5.13 31.21
CA ILE A 140 29.99 6.18 30.86
C ILE A 140 29.76 6.65 29.42
N PRO A 141 29.90 7.96 29.12
CA PRO A 141 29.61 8.52 27.80
C PRO A 141 30.72 8.24 26.76
N LEU A 142 31.19 6.98 26.68
CA LEU A 142 32.13 6.52 25.66
C LEU A 142 31.49 6.51 24.28
N THR A 143 32.23 6.92 23.26
CA THR A 143 31.81 7.01 21.86
C THR A 143 32.71 6.16 20.95
N GLY A 144 32.46 6.16 19.65
CA GLY A 144 33.23 5.36 18.69
C GLY A 144 32.78 3.89 18.67
N SER A 145 33.58 3.01 18.07
CA SER A 145 33.27 1.59 17.95
C SER A 145 33.94 0.75 19.02
N ILE A 146 33.37 -0.42 19.31
CA ILE A 146 34.03 -1.45 20.11
C ILE A 146 35.31 -1.89 19.36
N PRO A 147 36.52 -1.78 19.96
CA PRO A 147 37.75 -2.20 19.29
C PRO A 147 37.78 -3.71 19.12
N LYS A 148 38.08 -4.19 17.91
CA LYS A 148 38.25 -5.63 17.64
C LYS A 148 39.39 -6.26 18.45
N GLU A 149 40.35 -5.45 18.88
CA GLU A 149 41.48 -5.86 19.71
C GLU A 149 41.03 -6.41 21.07
N LEU A 150 39.83 -6.06 21.56
CA LEU A 150 39.27 -6.66 22.76
C LEU A 150 39.04 -8.18 22.60
N GLY A 151 38.87 -8.67 21.37
CA GLY A 151 38.80 -10.10 21.07
C GLY A 151 40.11 -10.88 21.33
N LYS A 152 41.19 -10.20 21.71
CA LYS A 152 42.48 -10.84 22.11
C LYS A 152 42.55 -11.18 23.61
N LEU A 153 41.56 -10.75 24.40
CA LEU A 153 41.53 -10.93 25.85
C LEU A 153 41.10 -12.34 26.23
N GLY A 154 41.91 -13.36 25.90
CA GLY A 154 41.55 -14.78 26.07
C GLY A 154 41.26 -15.25 27.50
N ASN A 155 41.52 -14.42 28.53
CA ASN A 155 41.16 -14.68 29.92
C ASN A 155 39.85 -14.01 30.38
N LEU A 156 39.21 -13.20 29.52
CA LEU A 156 38.05 -12.41 29.89
C LEU A 156 36.85 -13.30 30.23
N LEU A 157 36.31 -13.11 31.43
CA LEU A 157 35.12 -13.75 31.97
C LEU A 157 33.90 -12.84 31.85
N GLU A 158 34.10 -11.54 32.05
CA GLU A 158 33.02 -10.56 32.09
C GLU A 158 33.39 -9.30 31.28
N LEU A 159 32.53 -8.97 30.31
CA LEU A 159 32.62 -7.74 29.53
C LEU A 159 31.31 -6.96 29.67
N SER A 160 31.39 -5.78 30.26
CA SER A 160 30.25 -4.88 30.43
C SER A 160 30.56 -3.50 29.86
N LEU A 161 29.88 -3.15 28.76
CA LEU A 161 29.96 -1.85 28.08
C LEU A 161 28.59 -1.16 28.00
N SER A 162 27.66 -1.55 28.89
CA SER A 162 26.27 -1.11 28.89
C SER A 162 26.10 0.38 29.17
N ASP A 163 25.01 0.97 28.66
CA ASP A 163 24.67 2.38 28.87
C ASP A 163 25.82 3.33 28.47
N THR A 164 26.27 3.18 27.21
CA THR A 164 27.31 4.03 26.61
C THR A 164 26.83 4.58 25.26
N GLN A 165 27.63 5.44 24.62
CA GLN A 165 27.34 5.97 23.28
C GLN A 165 28.15 5.22 22.19
N LEU A 166 28.56 3.99 22.46
CA LEU A 166 29.29 3.14 21.50
C LEU A 166 28.41 2.84 20.29
N SER A 167 29.01 2.87 19.10
CA SER A 167 28.34 2.80 17.81
C SER A 167 29.06 1.85 16.84
N GLY A 168 28.49 1.62 15.67
CA GLY A 168 29.02 0.64 14.71
C GLY A 168 28.67 -0.80 15.08
N SER A 169 29.29 -1.76 14.38
CA SER A 169 28.97 -3.18 14.55
C SER A 169 29.65 -3.81 15.76
N ILE A 170 29.02 -4.84 16.32
CA ILE A 170 29.67 -5.77 17.25
C ILE A 170 30.80 -6.49 16.48
N PRO A 171 32.07 -6.41 16.92
CA PRO A 171 33.18 -7.10 16.25
C PRO A 171 33.03 -8.62 16.35
N SER A 172 33.19 -9.33 15.22
CA SER A 172 33.20 -10.81 15.19
C SER A 172 34.29 -11.41 16.08
N GLU A 173 35.39 -10.68 16.30
CA GLU A 173 36.52 -11.09 17.12
C GLU A 173 36.15 -11.27 18.60
N LEU A 174 35.04 -10.69 19.08
CA LEU A 174 34.53 -11.01 20.42
C LEU A 174 34.14 -12.48 20.56
N GLY A 175 33.85 -13.19 19.47
CA GLY A 175 33.62 -14.63 19.45
C GLY A 175 34.85 -15.48 19.82
N ASN A 176 36.05 -14.88 19.91
CA ASN A 176 37.28 -15.57 20.32
C ASN A 176 37.44 -15.66 21.86
N LEU A 177 36.55 -15.03 22.63
CA LEU A 177 36.64 -14.95 24.09
C LEU A 177 36.06 -16.21 24.75
N GLU A 178 36.70 -17.36 24.54
CA GLU A 178 36.14 -18.68 24.91
C GLU A 178 35.78 -18.84 26.40
N LYS A 179 36.39 -18.06 27.30
CA LYS A 179 36.09 -18.07 28.74
C LYS A 179 34.94 -17.15 29.16
N LEU A 180 34.45 -16.30 28.25
CA LEU A 180 33.46 -15.29 28.56
C LEU A 180 32.17 -15.94 29.06
N SER A 181 31.74 -15.55 30.26
CA SER A 181 30.49 -15.97 30.88
C SER A 181 29.43 -14.87 30.86
N TYR A 182 29.84 -13.60 30.84
CA TYR A 182 28.93 -12.45 30.87
C TYR A 182 29.29 -11.44 29.78
N LEU A 183 28.34 -11.15 28.90
CA LEU A 183 28.45 -10.11 27.88
C LEU A 183 27.26 -9.17 27.96
N ASP A 184 27.51 -7.93 28.36
CA ASP A 184 26.51 -6.86 28.41
C ASP A 184 26.92 -5.66 27.56
N LEU A 185 26.16 -5.46 26.47
CA LEU A 185 26.32 -4.38 25.50
C LEU A 185 25.01 -3.58 25.34
N ASN A 186 24.12 -3.62 26.33
CA ASN A 186 22.81 -2.98 26.21
C ASN A 186 22.89 -1.45 26.24
N LEU A 187 21.79 -0.79 25.84
CA LEU A 187 21.65 0.67 25.90
C LEU A 187 22.82 1.41 25.22
N CYS A 188 23.29 0.88 24.09
CA CYS A 188 24.32 1.51 23.26
C CYS A 188 23.70 2.07 21.96
N GLN A 189 24.54 2.38 20.98
CA GLN A 189 24.14 2.79 19.63
C GLN A 189 24.64 1.79 18.56
N LEU A 190 24.80 0.51 18.94
CA LEU A 190 25.37 -0.52 18.07
C LEU A 190 24.42 -0.83 16.90
N THR A 191 24.99 -1.05 15.72
CA THR A 191 24.28 -1.28 14.45
C THR A 191 24.73 -2.59 13.78
N GLY A 192 24.07 -2.98 12.69
CA GLY A 192 24.41 -4.18 11.92
C GLY A 192 23.91 -5.47 12.58
N SER A 193 24.34 -6.62 12.06
CA SER A 193 23.91 -7.93 12.50
C SER A 193 24.59 -8.37 13.80
N ILE A 194 23.94 -9.26 14.56
CA ILE A 194 24.60 -10.05 15.61
C ILE A 194 25.61 -11.00 14.94
N PRO A 195 26.92 -10.96 15.25
CA PRO A 195 27.90 -11.84 14.63
C PRO A 195 27.64 -13.31 14.95
N VAL A 196 27.73 -14.17 13.93
CA VAL A 196 27.52 -15.63 14.09
C VAL A 196 28.57 -16.26 15.02
N GLU A 197 29.76 -15.64 15.10
CA GLU A 197 30.88 -16.03 15.93
C GLU A 197 30.58 -15.95 17.44
N LEU A 198 29.57 -15.16 17.86
CA LEU A 198 29.13 -15.18 19.26
C LEU A 198 28.60 -16.56 19.68
N GLY A 199 28.19 -17.40 18.73
CA GLY A 199 27.84 -18.81 18.96
C GLY A 199 29.02 -19.71 19.38
N ASN A 200 30.25 -19.20 19.38
CA ASN A 200 31.45 -19.90 19.85
C ASN A 200 31.66 -19.78 21.37
N LEU A 201 30.98 -18.86 22.05
CA LEU A 201 31.20 -18.53 23.46
C LEU A 201 30.57 -19.57 24.41
N LYS A 202 31.09 -20.81 24.43
CA LYS A 202 30.48 -21.96 25.14
C LYS A 202 30.32 -21.80 26.65
N ASN A 203 31.00 -20.82 27.26
CA ASN A 203 30.90 -20.52 28.68
C ASN A 203 29.85 -19.44 29.00
N LEU A 204 29.24 -18.83 27.99
CA LEU A 204 28.32 -17.71 28.16
C LEU A 204 27.05 -18.15 28.91
N THR A 205 26.76 -17.46 30.01
CA THR A 205 25.54 -17.65 30.83
C THR A 205 24.59 -16.48 30.66
N SER A 206 25.09 -15.28 30.33
CA SER A 206 24.28 -14.08 30.11
C SER A 206 24.72 -13.32 28.86
N LEU A 207 23.77 -13.09 27.96
CA LEU A 207 23.93 -12.26 26.76
C LEU A 207 22.89 -11.15 26.78
N ASN A 208 23.34 -9.91 26.92
CA ASN A 208 22.48 -8.74 26.87
C ASN A 208 22.92 -7.78 25.75
N LEU A 209 22.10 -7.71 24.70
CA LEU A 209 22.27 -6.81 23.55
C LEU A 209 21.08 -5.85 23.38
N SER A 210 20.22 -5.75 24.39
CA SER A 210 18.96 -5.01 24.30
C SER A 210 19.18 -3.52 24.03
N ASP A 211 18.13 -2.84 23.55
CA ASP A 211 18.10 -1.38 23.41
C ASP A 211 19.27 -0.84 22.55
N ASN A 212 19.47 -1.50 21.41
CA ASN A 212 20.44 -1.13 20.37
C ASN A 212 19.74 -0.98 19.01
N LYS A 213 20.52 -0.64 17.97
CA LYS A 213 20.06 -0.54 16.58
C LYS A 213 20.50 -1.76 15.74
N LEU A 214 20.62 -2.93 16.38
CA LEU A 214 20.99 -4.18 15.72
C LEU A 214 19.89 -4.62 14.75
N SER A 215 20.27 -5.08 13.57
CA SER A 215 19.39 -5.47 12.47
C SER A 215 19.59 -6.93 12.06
N ASP A 216 18.92 -7.34 10.98
CA ASP A 216 18.99 -8.69 10.40
C ASP A 216 18.44 -9.79 11.34
N SER A 217 18.69 -11.05 11.01
CA SER A 217 18.15 -12.21 11.73
C SER A 217 18.97 -12.57 12.97
N ILE A 218 18.31 -13.15 13.96
CA ILE A 218 18.96 -13.81 15.09
C ILE A 218 19.77 -15.01 14.55
N PRO A 219 21.10 -15.10 14.81
CA PRO A 219 21.89 -16.24 14.37
C PRO A 219 21.45 -17.55 15.05
N SER A 220 21.20 -18.60 14.26
CA SER A 220 20.89 -19.94 14.80
C SER A 220 22.05 -20.52 15.62
N THR A 221 23.28 -20.06 15.40
CA THR A 221 24.47 -20.46 16.17
C THR A 221 24.39 -20.12 17.65
N LEU A 222 23.53 -19.17 18.06
CA LEU A 222 23.25 -18.90 19.48
C LEU A 222 22.61 -20.10 20.19
N GLY A 223 21.91 -20.98 19.46
CA GLY A 223 21.39 -22.24 20.00
C GLY A 223 22.47 -23.23 20.47
N ASN A 224 23.73 -23.00 20.10
CA ASN A 224 24.86 -23.84 20.51
C ASN A 224 25.45 -23.47 21.90
N LEU A 225 24.87 -22.50 22.59
CA LEU A 225 25.39 -21.96 23.86
C LEU A 225 24.69 -22.64 25.06
N SER A 226 24.97 -23.92 25.29
CA SER A 226 24.21 -24.74 26.26
C SER A 226 24.22 -24.26 27.72
N LYS A 227 25.09 -23.32 28.11
CA LYS A 227 25.13 -22.73 29.46
C LYS A 227 24.33 -21.44 29.60
N LEU A 228 23.73 -20.94 28.51
CA LEU A 228 23.03 -19.67 28.49
C LEU A 228 21.76 -19.74 29.35
N GLU A 229 21.66 -18.82 30.31
CA GLU A 229 20.53 -18.68 31.23
C GLU A 229 19.69 -17.43 30.92
N TYR A 230 20.33 -16.37 30.40
CA TYR A 230 19.69 -15.09 30.13
C TYR A 230 20.02 -14.57 28.73
N VAL A 231 18.98 -14.31 27.93
CA VAL A 231 19.08 -13.70 26.60
C VAL A 231 18.17 -12.49 26.52
N PHE A 232 18.77 -11.31 26.35
CA PHE A 232 18.06 -10.06 26.16
C PHE A 232 18.42 -9.47 24.79
N LEU A 233 17.51 -9.61 23.83
CA LEU A 233 17.59 -9.04 22.49
C LEU A 233 16.41 -8.09 22.20
N ASN A 234 15.68 -7.69 23.25
CA ASN A 234 14.52 -6.83 23.15
C ASN A 234 14.88 -5.41 22.71
N SER A 235 13.91 -4.70 22.15
CA SER A 235 14.08 -3.30 21.72
C SER A 235 15.25 -3.13 20.74
N THR A 236 15.40 -4.06 19.81
CA THR A 236 16.34 -3.95 18.70
C THR A 236 15.56 -3.87 17.38
N GLN A 237 16.23 -3.90 16.23
CA GLN A 237 15.59 -3.86 14.90
C GLN A 237 15.71 -5.23 14.21
N LEU A 238 15.78 -6.32 14.98
CA LEU A 238 15.95 -7.68 14.46
C LEU A 238 14.74 -8.09 13.64
N SER A 239 14.97 -8.84 12.58
CA SER A 239 13.97 -9.30 11.61
C SER A 239 14.14 -10.79 11.28
N GLY A 240 13.37 -11.32 10.33
CA GLY A 240 13.37 -12.75 10.05
C GLY A 240 12.63 -13.57 11.11
N THR A 241 12.82 -14.88 11.12
CA THR A 241 12.13 -15.80 12.03
C THR A 241 12.91 -16.00 13.33
N ILE A 242 12.22 -16.39 14.40
CA ILE A 242 12.86 -16.91 15.61
C ILE A 242 13.52 -18.26 15.25
N PRO A 243 14.84 -18.44 15.46
CA PRO A 243 15.51 -19.71 15.16
C PRO A 243 15.00 -20.84 16.07
N PRO A 244 14.54 -21.97 15.53
CA PRO A 244 14.16 -23.14 16.31
C PRO A 244 15.28 -23.67 17.22
N GLU A 245 16.54 -23.47 16.84
CA GLU A 245 17.72 -23.91 17.58
C GLU A 245 17.81 -23.29 18.99
N LEU A 246 17.17 -22.13 19.21
CA LEU A 246 17.06 -21.55 20.56
C LEU A 246 16.33 -22.48 21.53
N GLY A 247 15.47 -23.38 21.04
CA GLY A 247 14.83 -24.43 21.84
C GLY A 247 15.78 -25.48 22.41
N SER A 248 17.06 -25.49 22.01
CA SER A 248 18.09 -26.40 22.54
C SER A 248 18.76 -25.90 23.83
N LEU A 249 18.46 -24.67 24.25
CA LEU A 249 19.09 -24.01 25.40
C LEU A 249 18.46 -24.46 26.73
N ALA A 250 18.74 -25.70 27.14
CA ALA A 250 18.07 -26.33 28.30
C ALA A 250 18.17 -25.57 29.64
N ASN A 251 19.19 -24.71 29.82
CA ASN A 251 19.37 -23.90 31.04
C ASN A 251 18.73 -22.51 30.95
N LEU A 252 18.10 -22.16 29.82
CA LEU A 252 17.57 -20.82 29.58
C LEU A 252 16.40 -20.53 30.53
N ARG A 253 16.52 -19.43 31.27
CA ARG A 253 15.53 -18.93 32.22
C ARG A 253 14.77 -17.71 31.69
N TYR A 254 15.43 -16.91 30.86
CA TYR A 254 14.86 -15.68 30.34
C TYR A 254 15.17 -15.51 28.85
N LEU A 255 14.12 -15.33 28.05
CA LEU A 255 14.21 -15.04 26.61
C LEU A 255 13.41 -13.77 26.27
N GLY A 256 14.13 -12.65 26.12
CA GLY A 256 13.56 -11.36 25.73
C GLY A 256 13.79 -11.04 24.26
N LEU A 257 12.75 -11.15 23.44
CA LEU A 257 12.75 -10.83 22.00
C LEU A 257 11.71 -9.76 21.62
N ASN A 258 11.03 -9.17 22.61
CA ASN A 258 9.97 -8.18 22.39
C ASN A 258 10.47 -6.88 21.76
N ASN A 259 9.57 -6.11 21.15
CA ASN A 259 9.86 -4.85 20.46
C ASN A 259 10.92 -5.02 19.35
N ASN A 260 10.64 -5.89 18.40
CA ASN A 260 11.48 -6.17 17.23
C ASN A 260 10.64 -6.20 15.94
N HIS A 261 11.21 -6.67 14.84
CA HIS A 261 10.53 -6.90 13.56
C HIS A 261 10.49 -8.39 13.18
N LEU A 262 10.49 -9.28 14.17
CA LEU A 262 10.48 -10.73 13.94
C LEU A 262 9.16 -11.17 13.29
N THR A 263 9.25 -12.08 12.33
CA THR A 263 8.16 -12.55 11.47
C THR A 263 8.01 -14.07 11.55
N GLY A 264 6.93 -14.61 10.97
CA GLY A 264 6.69 -16.05 10.92
C GLY A 264 6.14 -16.60 12.23
N ASN A 265 6.10 -17.92 12.34
CA ASN A 265 5.47 -18.59 13.47
C ASN A 265 6.39 -18.63 14.69
N ILE A 266 5.81 -18.75 15.88
CA ILE A 266 6.56 -19.11 17.09
C ILE A 266 7.02 -20.58 16.93
N PRO A 267 8.32 -20.90 17.05
CA PRO A 267 8.79 -22.27 16.91
C PRO A 267 8.27 -23.17 18.04
N PRO A 268 7.71 -24.36 17.75
CA PRO A 268 7.29 -25.32 18.78
C PRO A 268 8.46 -25.80 19.65
N GLU A 269 9.69 -25.78 19.13
CA GLU A 269 10.92 -26.17 19.84
C GLU A 269 11.18 -25.31 21.08
N LEU A 270 10.64 -24.09 21.16
CA LEU A 270 10.71 -23.28 22.39
C LEU A 270 10.00 -23.96 23.58
N GLY A 271 9.08 -24.89 23.32
CA GLY A 271 8.46 -25.73 24.35
C GLY A 271 9.41 -26.71 25.06
N ASN A 272 10.64 -26.89 24.55
CA ASN A 272 11.66 -27.74 25.18
C ASN A 272 12.45 -27.03 26.29
N LEU A 273 12.23 -25.73 26.49
CA LEU A 273 12.97 -24.91 27.46
C LEU A 273 12.43 -25.09 28.88
N SER A 274 12.61 -26.28 29.46
CA SER A 274 12.00 -26.69 30.74
C SER A 274 12.34 -25.79 31.94
N SER A 275 13.41 -25.00 31.88
CA SER A 275 13.83 -24.06 32.93
C SER A 275 13.39 -22.61 32.70
N LEU A 276 12.62 -22.34 31.64
CA LEU A 276 12.24 -20.98 31.25
C LEU A 276 11.23 -20.38 32.21
N ASN A 277 11.57 -19.24 32.81
CA ASN A 277 10.71 -18.45 33.69
C ASN A 277 10.02 -17.30 32.94
N ALA A 278 10.67 -16.71 31.94
CA ALA A 278 10.12 -15.56 31.21
C ALA A 278 10.33 -15.68 29.71
N LEU A 279 9.24 -15.52 28.95
CA LEU A 279 9.23 -15.49 27.49
C LEU A 279 8.54 -14.22 26.99
N PHE A 280 9.32 -13.30 26.42
CA PHE A 280 8.81 -12.02 25.91
C PHE A 280 8.94 -11.93 24.40
N LEU A 281 7.81 -12.05 23.71
CA LEU A 281 7.70 -12.00 22.24
C LEU A 281 6.78 -10.87 21.76
N SER A 282 6.27 -10.03 22.67
CA SER A 282 5.32 -8.96 22.34
C SER A 282 5.89 -7.91 21.39
N SER A 283 5.01 -7.19 20.70
CA SER A 283 5.38 -6.10 19.77
C SER A 283 6.36 -6.57 18.68
N ASN A 284 5.99 -7.64 17.98
CA ASN A 284 6.68 -8.17 16.81
C ASN A 284 5.69 -8.31 15.64
N ARG A 285 6.08 -9.01 14.57
CA ARG A 285 5.21 -9.35 13.43
C ARG A 285 4.98 -10.87 13.34
N LEU A 286 4.99 -11.56 14.49
CA LEU A 286 4.80 -13.01 14.56
C LEU A 286 3.38 -13.37 14.14
N SER A 287 3.23 -14.43 13.35
CA SER A 287 1.97 -14.86 12.73
C SER A 287 1.63 -16.30 13.08
N GLY A 288 0.42 -16.73 12.70
CA GLY A 288 -0.04 -18.11 12.89
C GLY A 288 -0.43 -18.42 14.35
N GLY A 289 -0.67 -19.71 14.61
CA GLY A 289 -1.09 -20.22 15.90
C GLY A 289 -0.01 -20.22 16.97
N ILE A 290 -0.42 -20.11 18.24
CA ILE A 290 0.44 -20.38 19.39
C ILE A 290 0.70 -21.90 19.46
N PRO A 291 1.97 -22.37 19.48
CA PRO A 291 2.28 -23.80 19.59
C PRO A 291 1.79 -24.40 20.92
N SER A 292 1.21 -25.59 20.85
CA SER A 292 0.72 -26.31 22.04
C SER A 292 1.84 -26.73 22.99
N GLU A 293 3.05 -26.89 22.45
CA GLU A 293 4.29 -27.27 23.13
C GLU A 293 4.73 -26.23 24.16
N LEU A 294 4.34 -24.96 24.00
CA LEU A 294 4.58 -23.95 25.02
C LEU A 294 3.88 -24.26 26.34
N GLY A 295 2.83 -25.09 26.33
CA GLY A 295 2.18 -25.61 27.54
C GLY A 295 3.04 -26.59 28.36
N ASN A 296 4.21 -27.01 27.85
CA ASN A 296 5.16 -27.85 28.58
C ASN A 296 6.10 -27.06 29.52
N LEU A 297 6.08 -25.72 29.45
CA LEU A 297 6.97 -24.83 30.19
C LEU A 297 6.49 -24.66 31.64
N ASN A 298 6.60 -25.71 32.45
CA ASN A 298 6.05 -25.74 33.81
C ASN A 298 6.66 -24.69 34.78
N GLU A 299 7.84 -24.18 34.47
CA GLU A 299 8.54 -23.14 35.25
C GLU A 299 8.21 -21.70 34.80
N LEU A 300 7.35 -21.54 33.78
CA LEU A 300 7.05 -20.24 33.18
C LEU A 300 6.18 -19.39 34.10
N GLU A 301 6.67 -18.20 34.39
CA GLU A 301 6.05 -17.21 35.28
C GLU A 301 5.50 -16.00 34.50
N TYR A 302 6.18 -15.64 33.39
CA TYR A 302 5.82 -14.51 32.53
C TYR A 302 5.75 -14.91 31.05
N LEU A 303 4.61 -14.63 30.39
CA LEU A 303 4.40 -14.91 28.97
C LEU A 303 3.78 -13.71 28.25
N TYR A 304 4.58 -12.98 27.45
CA TYR A 304 4.11 -11.80 26.71
C TYR A 304 4.11 -12.08 25.21
N LEU A 305 2.92 -12.20 24.61
CA LEU A 305 2.67 -12.45 23.19
C LEU A 305 1.87 -11.33 22.51
N GLY A 306 1.42 -10.33 23.27
CA GLY A 306 0.56 -9.27 22.75
C GLY A 306 1.17 -8.46 21.60
N SER A 307 0.31 -7.77 20.86
CA SER A 307 0.74 -6.86 19.78
C SER A 307 1.52 -7.54 18.66
N ASN A 308 1.04 -8.70 18.21
CA ASN A 308 1.56 -9.48 17.09
C ASN A 308 0.48 -9.69 16.01
N GLN A 309 0.71 -10.60 15.07
CA GLN A 309 -0.27 -11.06 14.07
C GLN A 309 -0.70 -12.51 14.36
N LEU A 310 -0.65 -12.94 15.62
CA LEU A 310 -0.99 -14.32 15.99
C LEU A 310 -2.48 -14.56 15.78
N THR A 311 -2.85 -15.69 15.20
CA THR A 311 -4.24 -16.08 14.91
C THR A 311 -4.54 -17.48 15.46
N GLY A 312 -5.82 -17.84 15.53
CA GLY A 312 -6.22 -19.20 15.90
C GLY A 312 -6.53 -19.38 17.39
N ALA A 313 -6.86 -20.61 17.76
CA ALA A 313 -7.22 -20.96 19.13
C ALA A 313 -6.00 -20.95 20.06
N VAL A 314 -6.16 -20.42 21.27
CA VAL A 314 -5.16 -20.58 22.34
C VAL A 314 -5.13 -22.06 22.77
N PRO A 315 -3.96 -22.73 22.83
CA PRO A 315 -3.89 -24.14 23.20
C PRO A 315 -4.41 -24.43 24.61
N THR A 316 -5.20 -25.51 24.76
CA THR A 316 -5.70 -25.97 26.06
C THR A 316 -4.59 -26.39 27.02
N SER A 317 -3.41 -26.77 26.50
CA SER A 317 -2.20 -27.06 27.28
C SER A 317 -1.71 -25.88 28.11
N PHE A 318 -2.14 -24.63 27.83
CA PHE A 318 -1.80 -23.48 28.67
C PHE A 318 -2.34 -23.61 30.10
N THR A 319 -3.39 -24.41 30.32
CA THR A 319 -3.88 -24.72 31.66
C THR A 319 -2.89 -25.54 32.52
N ASN A 320 -1.86 -26.15 31.90
CA ASN A 320 -0.77 -26.84 32.60
C ASN A 320 0.27 -25.88 33.19
N LEU A 321 0.29 -24.61 32.78
CA LEU A 321 1.27 -23.60 33.22
C LEU A 321 0.97 -23.12 34.64
N SER A 322 1.19 -24.00 35.62
CA SER A 322 0.80 -23.80 37.02
C SER A 322 1.53 -22.67 37.75
N ARG A 323 2.70 -22.24 37.23
CA ARG A 323 3.49 -21.13 37.77
C ARG A 323 3.25 -19.80 37.05
N LEU A 324 2.42 -19.77 36.01
CA LEU A 324 2.16 -18.56 35.24
C LEU A 324 1.27 -17.60 36.05
N PHE A 325 1.77 -16.39 36.32
CA PHE A 325 0.99 -15.35 36.99
C PHE A 325 0.96 -14.02 36.22
N TYR A 326 1.77 -13.86 35.16
CA TYR A 326 1.66 -12.74 34.23
C TYR A 326 1.53 -13.23 32.79
N LEU A 327 0.38 -12.92 32.18
CA LEU A 327 0.07 -13.19 30.78
C LEU A 327 -0.28 -11.89 30.07
N ASN A 328 0.18 -11.73 28.84
CA ASN A 328 -0.28 -10.68 27.93
C ASN A 328 -0.45 -11.25 26.52
N ILE A 329 -1.69 -11.41 26.06
CA ILE A 329 -2.03 -11.93 24.73
C ILE A 329 -2.89 -10.97 23.91
N GLY A 330 -3.16 -9.77 24.46
CA GLY A 330 -3.97 -8.74 23.84
C GLY A 330 -3.49 -8.29 22.46
N TYR A 331 -4.41 -7.71 21.68
CA TYR A 331 -4.14 -7.15 20.35
C TYR A 331 -3.56 -8.17 19.36
N ASN A 332 -4.18 -9.34 19.25
CA ASN A 332 -3.89 -10.38 18.26
C ASN A 332 -5.21 -10.79 17.56
N GLY A 333 -5.29 -11.99 16.98
CA GLY A 333 -6.49 -12.64 16.46
C GLY A 333 -6.78 -13.98 17.15
N LEU A 334 -6.59 -14.04 18.48
CA LEU A 334 -6.68 -15.27 19.28
C LEU A 334 -8.10 -15.49 19.83
N TYR A 335 -8.50 -16.76 19.96
CA TYR A 335 -9.79 -17.12 20.57
C TYR A 335 -9.73 -18.43 21.37
N THR A 336 -10.81 -18.76 22.06
CA THR A 336 -11.03 -20.10 22.63
C THR A 336 -12.53 -20.34 22.82
N ASP A 337 -12.96 -21.56 22.50
CA ASP A 337 -14.31 -22.05 22.77
C ASP A 337 -14.37 -22.86 24.08
N ASP A 338 -13.22 -23.17 24.67
CA ASP A 338 -13.14 -23.85 25.96
C ASP A 338 -13.35 -22.84 27.10
N ASN A 339 -14.43 -23.02 27.86
CA ASN A 339 -14.82 -22.11 28.94
C ASN A 339 -13.84 -22.16 30.13
N GLY A 340 -13.22 -23.31 30.40
CA GLY A 340 -12.23 -23.47 31.45
C GLY A 340 -10.94 -22.72 31.12
N LEU A 341 -10.44 -22.88 29.90
CA LEU A 341 -9.32 -22.11 29.37
C LEU A 341 -9.65 -20.61 29.33
N ARG A 342 -10.86 -20.22 28.91
CA ARG A 342 -11.28 -18.82 28.92
C ARG A 342 -11.21 -18.22 30.32
N THR A 343 -11.68 -18.95 31.33
CA THR A 343 -11.62 -18.50 32.74
C THR A 343 -10.18 -18.39 33.22
N PHE A 344 -9.33 -19.37 32.90
CA PHE A 344 -7.90 -19.34 33.20
C PHE A 344 -7.22 -18.10 32.59
N LEU A 345 -7.38 -17.88 31.27
CA LEU A 345 -6.80 -16.74 30.57
C LEU A 345 -7.31 -15.40 31.11
N THR A 346 -8.61 -15.30 31.42
CA THR A 346 -9.22 -14.07 31.96
C THR A 346 -8.70 -13.76 33.38
N GLY A 347 -8.38 -14.80 34.16
CA GLY A 347 -7.77 -14.63 35.48
C GLY A 347 -6.37 -14.04 35.42
N LEU A 348 -5.64 -14.27 34.32
CA LEU A 348 -4.25 -13.82 34.14
C LEU A 348 -4.12 -12.53 33.31
N ASP A 349 -4.97 -12.35 32.29
CA ASP A 349 -5.01 -11.18 31.39
C ASP A 349 -6.47 -10.67 31.26
N PRO A 350 -6.96 -9.88 32.23
CA PRO A 350 -8.33 -9.38 32.20
C PRO A 350 -8.60 -8.51 30.96
N GLY A 351 -9.65 -8.87 30.19
CA GLY A 351 -10.03 -8.14 28.97
C GLY A 351 -9.26 -8.58 27.71
N TRP A 352 -8.45 -9.64 27.78
CA TRP A 352 -7.70 -10.14 26.61
C TRP A 352 -8.58 -10.36 25.38
N ALA A 353 -9.79 -10.89 25.58
CA ALA A 353 -10.73 -11.22 24.51
C ALA A 353 -11.30 -9.99 23.79
N ASP A 354 -11.35 -8.83 24.45
CA ASP A 354 -11.93 -7.60 23.90
C ASP A 354 -11.01 -6.90 22.88
N THR A 355 -9.79 -7.42 22.71
CA THR A 355 -8.76 -6.88 21.81
C THR A 355 -8.39 -7.84 20.68
N GLN A 356 -9.19 -8.88 20.46
CA GLN A 356 -8.88 -9.93 19.48
C GLN A 356 -9.61 -9.70 18.15
N THR A 357 -8.86 -9.69 17.06
CA THR A 357 -9.36 -9.63 15.68
C THR A 357 -9.69 -11.04 15.20
N ILE A 358 -10.85 -11.54 15.64
CA ILE A 358 -11.33 -12.90 15.34
C ILE A 358 -12.26 -12.90 14.12
N ALA A 359 -12.54 -14.09 13.58
CA ALA A 359 -13.54 -14.23 12.52
C ALA A 359 -14.94 -13.90 13.06
N PRO A 360 -15.83 -13.28 12.27
CA PRO A 360 -17.19 -13.04 12.72
C PRO A 360 -17.97 -14.35 12.82
N ALA A 361 -18.89 -14.42 13.77
CA ALA A 361 -19.73 -15.60 14.01
C ALA A 361 -21.09 -15.49 13.28
N ASN A 362 -21.82 -16.60 13.22
CA ASN A 362 -23.17 -16.69 12.64
C ASN A 362 -23.23 -16.13 11.21
N VAL A 363 -22.28 -16.54 10.35
CA VAL A 363 -22.27 -16.11 8.95
C VAL A 363 -23.38 -16.84 8.20
N ILE A 364 -24.30 -16.07 7.64
CA ILE A 364 -25.49 -16.57 6.95
C ILE A 364 -25.54 -15.92 5.57
N ALA A 365 -25.66 -16.73 4.53
CA ALA A 365 -25.99 -16.28 3.18
C ALA A 365 -27.49 -16.47 2.93
N VAL A 366 -28.16 -15.40 2.54
CA VAL A 366 -29.57 -15.45 2.13
C VAL A 366 -29.65 -14.98 0.68
N GLN A 367 -30.46 -15.70 -0.09
CA GLN A 367 -30.79 -15.31 -1.45
C GLN A 367 -31.29 -13.85 -1.46
N SER A 368 -30.65 -13.04 -2.30
CA SER A 368 -31.13 -11.73 -2.74
C SER A 368 -31.64 -11.92 -4.20
N PRO A 369 -32.10 -10.90 -4.96
CA PRO A 369 -32.60 -11.10 -6.34
C PRO A 369 -31.70 -11.98 -7.23
N ALA A 370 -32.18 -12.41 -8.40
CA ALA A 370 -31.56 -13.48 -9.23
C ALA A 370 -30.03 -13.37 -9.52
N SER A 371 -29.38 -12.22 -9.30
CA SER A 371 -27.95 -12.00 -9.50
C SER A 371 -27.19 -11.49 -8.26
N SER A 372 -27.77 -11.60 -7.06
CA SER A 372 -27.10 -11.20 -5.83
C SER A 372 -27.42 -12.10 -4.63
N ILE A 373 -26.48 -12.14 -3.69
CA ILE A 373 -26.62 -12.81 -2.40
C ILE A 373 -26.28 -11.80 -1.31
N THR A 374 -27.16 -11.70 -0.32
CA THR A 374 -26.88 -10.91 0.88
C THR A 374 -26.25 -11.83 1.90
N ILE A 375 -25.04 -11.53 2.32
CA ILE A 375 -24.39 -12.21 3.44
C ILE A 375 -24.50 -11.34 4.69
N SER A 376 -24.73 -11.97 5.83
CA SER A 376 -24.83 -11.32 7.14
C SER A 376 -24.10 -12.11 8.20
N TRP A 377 -23.65 -11.44 9.25
CA TRP A 377 -22.92 -12.05 10.36
C TRP A 377 -23.13 -11.27 11.65
N THR A 378 -22.72 -11.86 12.77
CA THR A 378 -22.60 -11.15 14.05
C THR A 378 -21.26 -10.42 14.10
N PRO A 379 -21.23 -9.08 14.18
CA PRO A 379 -19.98 -8.34 14.31
C PRO A 379 -19.18 -8.76 15.55
N ILE A 380 -17.85 -8.73 15.45
CA ILE A 380 -16.99 -9.03 16.60
C ILE A 380 -17.09 -7.93 17.66
N THR A 381 -16.77 -8.27 18.91
CA THR A 381 -16.76 -7.30 20.02
C THR A 381 -15.71 -6.19 19.81
N TYR A 382 -14.54 -6.54 19.28
CA TYR A 382 -13.42 -5.62 19.14
C TYR A 382 -13.60 -4.65 17.96
N THR A 383 -14.24 -3.51 18.22
CA THR A 383 -14.59 -2.49 17.21
C THR A 383 -13.89 -1.15 17.40
N THR A 384 -13.17 -0.95 18.49
CA THR A 384 -12.61 0.35 18.91
C THR A 384 -11.52 0.89 17.98
N ASP A 385 -10.64 0.02 17.48
CA ASP A 385 -9.61 0.39 16.50
C ASP A 385 -10.10 0.16 15.06
N SER A 386 -9.63 0.99 14.11
CA SER A 386 -10.11 0.96 12.72
C SER A 386 -9.85 -0.38 12.02
N GLY A 387 -10.72 -0.74 11.09
CA GLY A 387 -10.69 -2.05 10.43
C GLY A 387 -12.02 -2.31 9.74
N GLY A 388 -12.25 -3.52 9.25
CA GLY A 388 -13.52 -3.92 8.64
C GLY A 388 -13.57 -5.41 8.38
N TYR A 389 -14.57 -5.85 7.63
CA TYR A 389 -14.72 -7.23 7.18
C TYR A 389 -14.38 -7.34 5.70
N GLU A 390 -13.63 -8.35 5.33
CA GLU A 390 -13.37 -8.74 3.95
C GLU A 390 -14.23 -9.95 3.58
N VAL A 391 -14.88 -9.88 2.43
CA VAL A 391 -15.83 -10.87 1.94
C VAL A 391 -15.23 -11.65 0.78
N TYR A 392 -15.37 -12.97 0.83
CA TYR A 392 -14.90 -13.88 -0.21
C TYR A 392 -16.01 -14.85 -0.62
N TYR A 393 -16.01 -15.30 -1.88
CA TYR A 393 -16.87 -16.39 -2.35
C TYR A 393 -16.11 -17.47 -3.11
N SER A 394 -16.73 -18.63 -3.28
CA SER A 394 -16.30 -19.72 -4.16
C SER A 394 -17.52 -20.38 -4.81
N THR A 395 -17.34 -20.99 -5.99
CA THR A 395 -18.35 -21.88 -6.62
C THR A 395 -18.19 -23.35 -6.22
N ALA A 396 -17.17 -23.66 -5.42
CA ALA A 396 -16.93 -24.98 -4.83
C ALA A 396 -16.77 -24.88 -3.30
N PRO A 397 -17.28 -25.86 -2.53
CA PRO A 397 -17.07 -25.92 -1.08
C PRO A 397 -15.57 -25.91 -0.75
N GLY A 398 -15.17 -25.15 0.27
CA GLY A 398 -13.79 -25.05 0.73
C GLY A 398 -12.86 -24.17 -0.11
N GLY A 399 -13.36 -23.54 -1.17
CA GLY A 399 -12.58 -22.65 -2.05
C GLY A 399 -12.25 -23.27 -3.43
N PRO A 400 -11.38 -22.61 -4.24
CA PRO A 400 -10.59 -21.43 -3.93
C PRO A 400 -11.42 -20.16 -3.72
N TRP A 401 -10.99 -19.33 -2.79
CA TRP A 401 -11.71 -18.11 -2.38
C TRP A 401 -11.39 -16.91 -3.27
N THR A 402 -12.42 -16.28 -3.82
CA THR A 402 -12.35 -15.05 -4.63
C THR A 402 -12.74 -13.86 -3.77
N TYR A 403 -11.87 -12.85 -3.68
CA TYR A 403 -12.16 -11.61 -2.95
C TYR A 403 -13.24 -10.78 -3.66
N VAL A 404 -14.23 -10.32 -2.89
CA VAL A 404 -15.37 -9.52 -3.40
C VAL A 404 -15.18 -8.05 -3.06
N GLY A 405 -14.90 -7.77 -1.80
CA GLY A 405 -14.95 -6.42 -1.26
C GLY A 405 -14.83 -6.41 0.25
N LYS A 406 -14.94 -5.21 0.82
CA LYS A 406 -14.83 -4.98 2.26
C LYS A 406 -15.88 -4.01 2.77
N THR A 407 -16.21 -4.12 4.05
CA THR A 407 -17.08 -3.15 4.74
C THR A 407 -16.32 -1.88 5.10
N ALA A 408 -17.08 -0.82 5.41
CA ALA A 408 -16.50 0.46 5.82
C ALA A 408 -15.83 0.40 7.20
N ASP A 409 -16.43 -0.37 8.12
CA ASP A 409 -15.94 -0.56 9.48
C ASP A 409 -16.32 -1.94 10.06
N LYS A 410 -15.89 -2.21 11.30
CA LYS A 410 -16.17 -3.45 12.05
C LYS A 410 -17.56 -3.50 12.68
N THR A 411 -18.39 -2.46 12.54
CA THR A 411 -19.79 -2.45 13.01
C THR A 411 -20.78 -2.97 11.96
N ALA A 412 -20.36 -3.04 10.69
CA ALA A 412 -21.15 -3.62 9.62
C ALA A 412 -21.44 -5.11 9.89
N GLY A 413 -22.72 -5.49 9.84
CA GLY A 413 -23.18 -6.87 10.02
C GLY A 413 -23.66 -7.56 8.73
N SER A 414 -23.50 -6.93 7.57
CA SER A 414 -23.88 -7.51 6.29
C SER A 414 -23.15 -6.90 5.10
N TYR A 415 -23.18 -7.62 3.98
CA TYR A 415 -22.64 -7.20 2.70
C TYR A 415 -23.46 -7.82 1.55
N ILE A 416 -23.70 -7.07 0.48
CA ILE A 416 -24.43 -7.56 -0.70
C ILE A 416 -23.41 -7.88 -1.79
N VAL A 417 -23.35 -9.14 -2.19
CA VAL A 417 -22.53 -9.62 -3.31
C VAL A 417 -23.39 -9.62 -4.56
N GLY A 418 -23.10 -8.71 -5.51
CA GLY A 418 -23.82 -8.61 -6.79
C GLY A 418 -23.04 -9.21 -7.96
N GLY A 419 -23.69 -9.30 -9.12
CA GLY A 419 -23.07 -9.79 -10.37
C GLY A 419 -22.88 -11.30 -10.42
N LEU A 420 -23.59 -12.06 -9.59
CA LEU A 420 -23.52 -13.51 -9.53
C LEU A 420 -24.36 -14.15 -10.65
N SER A 421 -23.91 -15.27 -11.18
CA SER A 421 -24.69 -16.07 -12.14
C SER A 421 -25.98 -16.58 -11.49
N PRO A 422 -27.15 -16.42 -12.14
CA PRO A 422 -28.42 -16.98 -11.67
C PRO A 422 -28.41 -18.50 -11.54
N GLY A 423 -29.25 -19.04 -10.66
CA GLY A 423 -29.38 -20.48 -10.40
C GLY A 423 -28.10 -21.18 -9.93
N THR A 424 -27.09 -20.44 -9.48
CA THR A 424 -25.76 -20.96 -9.13
C THR A 424 -25.56 -20.89 -7.61
N THR A 425 -25.06 -21.98 -7.03
CA THR A 425 -24.70 -22.02 -5.61
C THR A 425 -23.32 -21.40 -5.40
N TYR A 426 -23.24 -20.48 -4.45
CA TYR A 426 -22.00 -19.86 -4.00
C TYR A 426 -21.78 -20.14 -2.52
N TYR A 427 -20.53 -20.39 -2.17
CA TYR A 427 -20.03 -20.53 -0.80
C TYR A 427 -19.34 -19.24 -0.41
N PHE A 428 -19.49 -18.80 0.84
CA PHE A 428 -18.98 -17.53 1.35
C PHE A 428 -18.25 -17.72 2.67
N VAL A 429 -17.20 -16.93 2.84
CA VAL A 429 -16.47 -16.77 4.09
C VAL A 429 -16.11 -15.31 4.29
N VAL A 430 -15.97 -14.91 5.55
CA VAL A 430 -15.68 -13.53 5.95
C VAL A 430 -14.43 -13.53 6.84
N LYS A 431 -13.54 -12.57 6.61
CA LYS A 431 -12.39 -12.28 7.48
C LYS A 431 -12.59 -10.93 8.15
N THR A 432 -12.15 -10.79 9.39
CA THR A 432 -12.04 -9.50 10.05
C THR A 432 -10.62 -8.97 9.90
N GLN A 433 -10.49 -7.67 9.68
CA GLN A 433 -9.22 -6.97 9.63
C GLN A 433 -9.22 -5.82 10.63
N THR A 434 -8.13 -5.69 11.39
CA THR A 434 -7.83 -4.52 12.22
C THR A 434 -6.54 -3.88 11.69
N HIS A 435 -6.59 -2.58 11.40
CA HIS A 435 -5.44 -1.82 10.89
C HIS A 435 -4.44 -1.46 12.00
N PRO A 436 -3.19 -1.09 11.64
CA PRO A 436 -2.20 -0.61 12.61
C PRO A 436 -2.71 0.57 13.44
N HIS A 437 -2.38 0.55 14.73
CA HIS A 437 -2.79 1.54 15.72
C HIS A 437 -1.74 1.68 16.83
N ASN A 438 -2.09 2.27 17.98
CA ASN A 438 -1.11 2.54 19.04
C ASN A 438 -0.63 1.28 19.76
N ASN A 439 -1.52 0.32 19.98
CA ASN A 439 -1.18 -0.90 20.73
C ASN A 439 -0.64 -2.01 19.83
N ASN A 440 -0.93 -2.01 18.53
CA ASN A 440 -0.34 -2.95 17.58
C ASN A 440 0.01 -2.24 16.27
N LYS A 441 1.29 -2.33 15.85
CA LYS A 441 1.80 -1.70 14.63
C LYS A 441 1.56 -2.55 13.37
N ASN A 442 0.94 -3.71 13.52
CA ASN A 442 0.62 -4.63 12.43
C ASN A 442 -0.84 -4.47 11.98
N THR A 443 -1.10 -4.84 10.72
CA THR A 443 -2.44 -5.24 10.32
C THR A 443 -2.67 -6.66 10.82
N VAL A 444 -3.73 -6.88 11.59
CA VAL A 444 -4.14 -8.23 12.01
C VAL A 444 -5.34 -8.64 11.19
N VAL A 445 -5.28 -9.84 10.60
CA VAL A 445 -6.37 -10.43 9.81
C VAL A 445 -6.74 -11.75 10.44
N SER A 446 -8.03 -11.99 10.66
CA SER A 446 -8.50 -13.25 11.24
C SER A 446 -8.36 -14.43 10.28
N GLU A 447 -8.55 -15.64 10.82
CA GLU A 447 -8.92 -16.82 10.03
C GLU A 447 -10.24 -16.57 9.28
N TYR A 448 -10.56 -17.45 8.32
CA TYR A 448 -11.89 -17.46 7.69
C TYR A 448 -12.96 -17.80 8.74
N SER A 449 -14.12 -17.16 8.63
CA SER A 449 -15.32 -17.60 9.33
C SER A 449 -15.73 -19.01 8.94
N GLU A 450 -16.73 -19.55 9.64
CA GLU A 450 -17.46 -20.71 9.12
C GLU A 450 -18.02 -20.40 7.72
N GLU A 451 -17.97 -21.42 6.86
CA GLU A 451 -18.49 -21.36 5.51
C GLU A 451 -20.02 -21.38 5.53
N THR A 452 -20.63 -20.51 4.73
CA THR A 452 -22.07 -20.52 4.46
C THR A 452 -22.31 -20.56 2.96
N SER A 453 -23.50 -20.95 2.52
CA SER A 453 -23.81 -21.01 1.09
C SER A 453 -25.23 -20.58 0.79
N ALA A 454 -25.43 -19.98 -0.36
CA ALA A 454 -26.76 -19.74 -0.92
C ALA A 454 -26.76 -19.92 -2.43
N THR A 455 -27.91 -20.27 -2.98
CA THR A 455 -28.14 -20.34 -4.43
C THR A 455 -28.82 -19.07 -4.87
N THR A 456 -28.27 -18.41 -5.89
CA THR A 456 -28.95 -17.29 -6.54
C THR A 456 -30.29 -17.74 -7.12
N GLY A 457 -31.28 -16.84 -7.17
CA GLY A 457 -32.55 -17.16 -7.81
C GLY A 457 -32.38 -17.60 -9.26
N ALA A 458 -33.25 -18.48 -9.74
CA ALA A 458 -33.41 -18.68 -11.18
C ALA A 458 -33.91 -17.37 -11.81
N LEU A 459 -33.54 -17.11 -13.07
CA LEU A 459 -34.21 -16.08 -13.86
C LEU A 459 -35.65 -16.58 -14.11
N GLU A 460 -36.63 -16.03 -13.39
CA GLU A 460 -38.03 -16.17 -13.78
C GLU A 460 -38.26 -15.23 -14.96
N ASP A 461 -38.35 -15.83 -16.14
CA ASP A 461 -38.78 -15.19 -17.38
C ASP A 461 -40.27 -14.81 -17.27
N LYS A 462 -40.59 -13.51 -17.22
CA LYS A 462 -42.00 -13.08 -17.20
C LYS A 462 -42.45 -12.50 -18.53
N GLU A 463 -41.57 -11.86 -19.29
CA GLU A 463 -41.94 -11.20 -20.55
C GLU A 463 -40.74 -11.16 -21.51
N PRO A 464 -40.95 -11.24 -22.84
CA PRO A 464 -39.86 -11.15 -23.80
C PRO A 464 -39.30 -9.71 -23.90
N PRO A 465 -38.10 -9.52 -24.48
CA PRO A 465 -37.49 -8.20 -24.65
C PRO A 465 -38.42 -7.16 -25.27
N PHE A 466 -38.32 -5.91 -24.82
CA PHE A 466 -38.99 -4.77 -25.45
C PHE A 466 -38.02 -3.61 -25.69
N GLY A 467 -38.36 -2.69 -26.59
CA GLY A 467 -37.47 -1.60 -26.93
C GLY A 467 -37.88 -0.82 -28.17
N SER A 468 -36.93 -0.08 -28.75
CA SER A 468 -37.11 0.71 -29.95
C SER A 468 -35.94 0.54 -30.92
N PHE A 469 -36.23 0.65 -32.21
CA PHE A 469 -35.28 0.77 -33.30
C PHE A 469 -35.30 2.22 -33.81
N ASP A 470 -34.27 3.00 -33.50
CA ASP A 470 -34.29 4.46 -33.61
C ASP A 470 -33.69 4.96 -34.94
N THR A 471 -32.42 4.67 -35.22
CA THR A 471 -31.72 5.06 -36.49
C THR A 471 -31.41 3.82 -37.32
N PRO A 472 -31.53 3.83 -38.66
CA PRO A 472 -31.91 4.96 -39.51
C PRO A 472 -33.40 5.31 -39.46
N VAL A 473 -33.75 6.51 -39.91
CA VAL A 473 -35.17 6.86 -40.11
C VAL A 473 -35.74 5.96 -41.21
N ASP A 474 -36.94 5.47 -40.98
CA ASP A 474 -37.64 4.62 -41.93
C ASP A 474 -37.93 5.39 -43.24
N GLY A 475 -37.55 4.79 -44.37
CA GLY A 475 -37.58 5.35 -45.71
C GLY A 475 -36.45 6.32 -46.06
N SER A 476 -35.43 6.49 -45.21
CA SER A 476 -34.35 7.46 -45.47
C SER A 476 -33.38 7.02 -46.57
N THR A 477 -32.84 8.00 -47.29
CA THR A 477 -31.73 7.79 -48.24
C THR A 477 -30.40 7.85 -47.50
N VAL A 478 -29.56 6.83 -47.68
CA VAL A 478 -28.32 6.63 -46.92
C VAL A 478 -27.15 6.24 -47.81
N VAL A 479 -25.93 6.53 -47.37
CA VAL A 479 -24.69 6.17 -48.09
C VAL A 479 -23.59 5.78 -47.10
N SER A 480 -22.63 4.98 -47.56
CA SER A 480 -21.39 4.63 -46.86
C SER A 480 -21.62 4.03 -45.46
N SER A 481 -21.11 4.65 -44.40
CA SER A 481 -21.25 4.17 -43.02
C SER A 481 -22.48 4.78 -42.33
N ILE A 482 -23.39 3.93 -41.87
CA ILE A 482 -24.58 4.34 -41.13
C ILE A 482 -24.67 3.73 -39.73
N PRO A 483 -24.96 4.53 -38.69
CA PRO A 483 -25.40 3.99 -37.41
C PRO A 483 -26.75 3.26 -37.55
N VAL A 484 -26.83 2.09 -36.94
CA VAL A 484 -28.04 1.29 -36.71
C VAL A 484 -28.19 1.14 -35.21
N THR A 485 -29.12 1.88 -34.61
CA THR A 485 -29.15 2.09 -33.15
C THR A 485 -30.56 2.04 -32.59
N GLY A 486 -30.66 1.84 -31.28
CA GLY A 486 -31.91 1.83 -30.55
C GLY A 486 -31.69 1.54 -29.08
N TRP A 487 -32.73 1.08 -28.42
CA TRP A 487 -32.64 0.58 -27.04
C TRP A 487 -33.46 -0.68 -26.86
N ALA A 488 -33.08 -1.51 -25.91
CA ALA A 488 -33.81 -2.71 -25.52
C ALA A 488 -33.67 -2.94 -24.01
N LEU A 489 -34.73 -3.44 -23.39
CA LEU A 489 -34.80 -3.80 -21.99
C LEU A 489 -35.57 -5.11 -21.85
N ASP A 490 -35.27 -5.79 -20.75
CA ASP A 490 -35.89 -7.04 -20.38
C ASP A 490 -35.77 -7.22 -18.87
N ASP A 491 -36.70 -7.95 -18.25
CA ASP A 491 -36.76 -8.18 -16.80
C ASP A 491 -35.64 -9.11 -16.31
N THR A 492 -35.07 -9.94 -17.18
CA THR A 492 -33.83 -10.71 -16.95
C THR A 492 -32.59 -9.97 -17.48
N GLY A 493 -32.80 -8.99 -18.36
CA GLY A 493 -31.79 -8.16 -19.01
C GLY A 493 -31.48 -8.63 -20.42
N ILE A 494 -31.04 -7.71 -21.28
CA ILE A 494 -30.68 -8.02 -22.66
C ILE A 494 -29.32 -8.73 -22.72
N ASP A 495 -29.26 -9.81 -23.48
CA ASP A 495 -28.02 -10.52 -23.81
C ASP A 495 -27.43 -9.99 -25.11
N THR A 496 -28.20 -10.07 -26.21
CA THR A 496 -27.74 -9.61 -27.52
C THR A 496 -28.80 -8.82 -28.28
N VAL A 497 -28.36 -7.95 -29.19
CA VAL A 497 -29.21 -7.38 -30.25
C VAL A 497 -28.53 -7.66 -31.57
N LYS A 498 -29.21 -8.35 -32.49
CA LYS A 498 -28.67 -8.79 -33.78
C LYS A 498 -29.37 -8.10 -34.93
N ILE A 499 -28.59 -7.68 -35.92
CA ILE A 499 -29.06 -6.95 -37.10
C ILE A 499 -29.17 -7.91 -38.29
N TYR A 500 -30.29 -7.86 -39.01
CA TYR A 500 -30.56 -8.68 -40.19
C TYR A 500 -31.07 -7.82 -41.35
N ARG A 501 -30.89 -8.28 -42.60
CA ARG A 501 -31.62 -7.78 -43.77
C ARG A 501 -32.61 -8.80 -44.30
N GLN A 502 -33.69 -8.31 -44.91
CA GLN A 502 -34.62 -9.18 -45.62
C GLN A 502 -34.01 -9.77 -46.91
N GLN A 503 -34.33 -11.03 -47.20
CA GLN A 503 -34.11 -11.68 -48.49
C GLN A 503 -35.29 -12.61 -48.80
N GLY A 504 -36.16 -12.19 -49.73
CA GLY A 504 -37.42 -12.91 -49.99
C GLY A 504 -38.30 -12.95 -48.74
N THR A 505 -38.64 -14.16 -48.29
CA THR A 505 -39.37 -14.40 -47.04
C THR A 505 -38.47 -14.65 -45.83
N GLY A 506 -37.14 -14.70 -46.01
CA GLY A 506 -36.16 -15.00 -44.97
C GLY A 506 -35.35 -13.77 -44.51
N LEU A 507 -34.53 -13.98 -43.48
CA LEU A 507 -33.60 -13.00 -42.93
C LEU A 507 -32.15 -13.44 -43.13
N VAL A 508 -31.27 -12.50 -43.45
CA VAL A 508 -29.83 -12.70 -43.57
C VAL A 508 -29.13 -11.88 -42.50
N TYR A 509 -28.35 -12.54 -41.65
CA TYR A 509 -27.58 -11.91 -40.59
C TYR A 509 -26.56 -10.91 -41.15
N ILE A 510 -26.46 -9.74 -40.51
CA ILE A 510 -25.51 -8.67 -40.84
C ILE A 510 -24.43 -8.55 -39.76
N GLY A 511 -24.81 -8.52 -38.47
CA GLY A 511 -23.87 -8.31 -37.38
C GLY A 511 -24.54 -8.18 -36.01
N ASP A 512 -23.73 -8.25 -34.96
CA ASP A 512 -24.15 -8.06 -33.57
C ASP A 512 -24.02 -6.58 -33.17
N ALA A 513 -25.10 -5.99 -32.69
CA ALA A 513 -25.05 -4.66 -32.07
C ALA A 513 -24.46 -4.75 -30.67
N THR A 514 -23.71 -3.72 -30.29
CA THR A 514 -23.10 -3.64 -28.96
C THR A 514 -24.03 -2.89 -28.00
N LEU A 515 -24.25 -3.46 -26.82
CA LEU A 515 -24.93 -2.79 -25.70
C LEU A 515 -23.98 -1.79 -25.04
N VAL A 516 -24.39 -0.52 -24.99
CA VAL A 516 -23.56 0.61 -24.56
C VAL A 516 -24.06 1.13 -23.21
N GLU A 517 -23.20 1.08 -22.21
CA GLU A 517 -23.49 1.67 -20.90
C GLU A 517 -23.54 3.20 -20.96
N GLY A 518 -24.54 3.79 -20.30
CA GLY A 518 -24.77 5.22 -20.25
C GLY A 518 -25.31 5.84 -21.54
N ALA A 519 -25.53 5.07 -22.62
CA ALA A 519 -25.97 5.62 -23.90
C ALA A 519 -27.40 6.18 -23.88
N ARG A 520 -28.27 5.62 -23.04
CA ARG A 520 -29.68 5.99 -22.93
C ARG A 520 -30.05 6.34 -21.49
N PRO A 521 -29.56 7.48 -20.97
CA PRO A 521 -29.89 7.92 -19.61
C PRO A 521 -31.37 8.26 -19.46
N ASP A 522 -32.04 8.65 -20.54
CA ASP A 522 -33.49 8.85 -20.64
C ASP A 522 -34.25 7.54 -20.39
N VAL A 523 -33.83 6.44 -21.03
CA VAL A 523 -34.42 5.11 -20.85
C VAL A 523 -34.11 4.58 -19.46
N SER A 524 -32.87 4.71 -18.99
CA SER A 524 -32.49 4.32 -17.62
C SER A 524 -33.35 5.02 -16.56
N ALA A 525 -33.60 6.32 -16.74
CA ALA A 525 -34.45 7.10 -15.83
C ALA A 525 -35.95 6.74 -15.94
N ALA A 526 -36.43 6.38 -17.13
CA ALA A 526 -37.83 5.98 -17.35
C ALA A 526 -38.12 4.55 -16.85
N TYR A 527 -37.11 3.68 -16.83
CA TYR A 527 -37.21 2.26 -16.46
C TYR A 527 -36.22 1.90 -15.33
N PRO A 528 -36.28 2.55 -14.16
CA PRO A 528 -35.35 2.34 -13.06
C PRO A 528 -35.38 0.91 -12.48
N GLN A 529 -36.48 0.19 -12.68
CA GLN A 529 -36.74 -1.13 -12.13
C GLN A 529 -36.13 -2.29 -12.93
N TYR A 530 -35.73 -2.06 -14.19
CA TYR A 530 -35.21 -3.11 -15.05
C TYR A 530 -33.69 -3.31 -14.82
N PRO A 531 -33.18 -4.55 -14.79
CA PRO A 531 -31.76 -4.80 -14.59
C PRO A 531 -30.93 -4.28 -15.77
N ASN A 532 -29.71 -3.80 -15.48
CA ASN A 532 -28.82 -3.21 -16.48
C ASN A 532 -29.46 -2.09 -17.31
N ASN A 533 -30.43 -1.36 -16.76
CA ASN A 533 -31.08 -0.27 -17.47
C ASN A 533 -30.11 0.84 -17.95
N THR A 534 -28.96 0.99 -17.31
CA THR A 534 -27.87 1.87 -17.76
C THR A 534 -27.27 1.41 -19.09
N ARG A 535 -27.41 0.13 -19.44
CA ARG A 535 -26.93 -0.51 -20.69
C ARG A 535 -28.04 -0.76 -21.71
N ALA A 536 -29.18 -0.07 -21.58
CA ALA A 536 -30.33 -0.27 -22.47
C ALA A 536 -30.05 0.11 -23.93
N GLY A 537 -29.15 1.08 -24.18
CA GLY A 537 -28.82 1.53 -25.52
C GLY A 537 -27.98 0.51 -26.27
N TRP A 538 -28.31 0.27 -27.55
CA TRP A 538 -27.51 -0.58 -28.44
C TRP A 538 -27.19 0.12 -29.74
N GLY A 539 -26.06 -0.27 -30.35
CA GLY A 539 -25.64 0.30 -31.63
C GLY A 539 -24.75 -0.62 -32.47
N TYR A 540 -24.93 -0.53 -33.78
CA TYR A 540 -24.13 -1.20 -34.80
C TYR A 540 -23.75 -0.19 -35.89
N MET A 541 -22.49 -0.18 -36.32
CA MET A 541 -22.07 0.66 -37.46
C MET A 541 -22.11 -0.19 -38.72
N MET A 542 -23.10 0.05 -39.58
CA MET A 542 -23.27 -0.69 -40.83
C MET A 542 -22.60 0.04 -41.99
N LEU A 543 -21.78 -0.65 -42.77
CA LEU A 543 -21.34 -0.15 -44.08
C LEU A 543 -22.34 -0.63 -45.13
N THR A 544 -23.06 0.30 -45.76
CA THR A 544 -24.07 -0.02 -46.78
C THR A 544 -23.45 -0.74 -47.97
N ASN A 545 -22.16 -0.52 -48.27
CA ASN A 545 -21.43 -1.18 -49.35
C ASN A 545 -21.39 -2.72 -49.22
N PHE A 546 -21.58 -3.28 -48.02
CA PHE A 546 -21.69 -4.73 -47.82
C PHE A 546 -23.07 -5.31 -48.16
N LEU A 547 -24.06 -4.46 -48.46
CA LEU A 547 -25.36 -4.91 -48.93
C LEU A 547 -25.28 -5.30 -50.43
N PRO A 548 -26.17 -6.19 -50.91
CA PRO A 548 -26.20 -6.61 -52.32
C PRO A 548 -26.18 -5.44 -53.31
N GLY A 549 -25.63 -5.64 -54.52
CA GLY A 549 -25.61 -4.60 -55.57
C GLY A 549 -24.65 -3.44 -55.30
N GLY A 550 -23.54 -3.69 -54.58
CA GLY A 550 -22.60 -2.63 -54.15
C GLY A 550 -23.20 -1.69 -53.11
N GLY A 551 -24.27 -2.14 -52.43
CA GLY A 551 -25.02 -1.35 -51.49
C GLY A 551 -25.96 -0.33 -52.11
N ASN A 552 -26.38 -0.47 -53.37
CA ASN A 552 -27.36 0.43 -53.98
C ASN A 552 -28.74 -0.23 -54.06
N GLY A 553 -29.79 0.50 -53.70
CA GLY A 553 -31.18 0.04 -53.75
C GLY A 553 -31.89 0.07 -52.40
N THR A 554 -33.08 -0.53 -52.34
CA THR A 554 -33.93 -0.54 -51.15
C THR A 554 -33.72 -1.79 -50.32
N PHE A 555 -33.47 -1.63 -49.02
CA PHE A 555 -33.28 -2.73 -48.08
C PHE A 555 -34.19 -2.57 -46.86
N VAL A 556 -34.71 -3.68 -46.35
CA VAL A 556 -35.43 -3.73 -45.06
C VAL A 556 -34.51 -4.37 -44.02
N ILE A 557 -34.23 -3.63 -42.96
CA ILE A 557 -33.36 -4.02 -41.85
C ILE A 557 -34.21 -4.36 -40.63
N TYR A 558 -33.82 -5.41 -39.92
CA TYR A 558 -34.43 -5.89 -38.69
C TYR A 558 -33.42 -5.77 -37.55
N ALA A 559 -33.91 -5.36 -36.38
CA ALA A 559 -33.17 -5.49 -35.13
C ALA A 559 -33.92 -6.50 -34.24
N ILE A 560 -33.25 -7.57 -33.83
CA ILE A 560 -33.83 -8.62 -32.98
C ILE A 560 -33.05 -8.67 -31.68
N ALA A 561 -33.71 -8.38 -30.56
CA ALA A 561 -33.12 -8.49 -29.23
C ALA A 561 -33.37 -9.89 -28.67
N THR A 562 -32.41 -10.40 -27.91
CA THR A 562 -32.49 -11.66 -27.16
C THR A 562 -32.17 -11.37 -25.69
N ASP A 563 -33.02 -11.81 -24.78
CA ASP A 563 -32.76 -11.72 -23.33
C ASP A 563 -31.76 -12.80 -22.86
N ARG A 564 -31.49 -12.83 -21.56
CA ARG A 564 -30.56 -13.79 -20.94
C ARG A 564 -31.11 -15.21 -20.77
N VAL A 565 -32.41 -15.40 -21.00
CA VAL A 565 -33.07 -16.72 -20.93
C VAL A 565 -33.37 -17.30 -22.32
N GLY A 566 -33.13 -16.51 -23.38
CA GLY A 566 -33.18 -16.91 -24.78
C GLY A 566 -34.43 -16.45 -25.54
N ASN A 567 -35.35 -15.67 -24.96
CA ASN A 567 -36.48 -15.15 -25.73
C ASN A 567 -36.04 -14.05 -26.66
N THR A 568 -36.72 -13.98 -27.80
CA THR A 568 -36.38 -13.04 -28.85
C THR A 568 -37.55 -12.13 -29.21
N THR A 569 -37.29 -10.84 -29.38
CA THR A 569 -38.28 -9.88 -29.91
C THR A 569 -37.69 -9.08 -31.06
N THR A 570 -38.44 -8.95 -32.16
CA THR A 570 -38.10 -7.99 -33.23
C THR A 570 -38.45 -6.58 -32.75
N MET A 571 -37.44 -5.75 -32.50
CA MET A 571 -37.57 -4.36 -31.99
C MET A 571 -38.19 -3.40 -33.02
N GLY A 572 -38.34 -3.85 -34.27
CA GLY A 572 -38.91 -3.09 -35.38
C GLY A 572 -38.23 -3.42 -36.72
N THR A 573 -38.70 -2.77 -37.78
CA THR A 573 -38.04 -2.81 -39.10
C THR A 573 -37.80 -1.40 -39.62
N LYS A 574 -36.74 -1.23 -40.41
CA LYS A 574 -36.43 0.02 -41.12
C LYS A 574 -36.20 -0.27 -42.58
N THR A 575 -36.94 0.39 -43.45
CA THR A 575 -36.68 0.47 -44.88
C THR A 575 -35.67 1.58 -45.12
N ILE A 576 -34.61 1.32 -45.88
CA ILE A 576 -33.61 2.32 -46.27
C ILE A 576 -33.37 2.28 -47.78
N HIS A 577 -33.08 3.45 -48.36
CA HIS A 577 -32.71 3.61 -49.75
C HIS A 577 -31.22 3.93 -49.82
N CYS A 578 -30.39 2.95 -50.16
CA CYS A 578 -28.95 3.14 -50.21
C CYS A 578 -28.52 3.66 -51.60
N ASP A 579 -27.74 4.74 -51.64
CA ASP A 579 -27.28 5.41 -52.87
C ASP A 579 -25.76 5.68 -52.86
N ASN A 580 -24.98 4.62 -52.65
CA ASN A 580 -23.51 4.71 -52.61
C ASN A 580 -22.89 5.25 -53.90
N ALA A 581 -23.58 5.10 -55.03
CA ALA A 581 -23.12 5.58 -56.33
C ALA A 581 -22.97 7.11 -56.40
N ASN A 582 -23.78 7.85 -55.64
CA ASN A 582 -23.75 9.32 -55.61
C ASN A 582 -23.12 9.88 -54.31
N ALA A 583 -22.39 9.06 -53.55
CA ALA A 583 -21.69 9.52 -52.36
C ALA A 583 -20.57 10.53 -52.74
N VAL A 584 -20.48 11.63 -52.01
CA VAL A 584 -19.51 12.73 -52.27
C VAL A 584 -18.55 13.02 -51.12
N LYS A 585 -18.71 12.33 -49.98
CA LYS A 585 -17.92 12.58 -48.76
C LYS A 585 -16.98 11.41 -48.44
N PRO A 586 -15.85 11.67 -47.77
CA PRO A 586 -15.03 10.62 -47.18
C PRO A 586 -15.83 9.75 -46.21
N PHE A 587 -15.46 8.48 -46.11
CA PHE A 587 -16.04 7.52 -45.16
C PHE A 587 -14.99 6.51 -44.69
N GLY A 588 -15.32 5.71 -43.68
CA GLY A 588 -14.36 4.79 -43.09
C GLY A 588 -14.92 4.00 -41.91
N ALA A 589 -14.01 3.40 -41.14
CA ALA A 589 -14.32 2.83 -39.83
C ALA A 589 -13.10 2.86 -38.88
N ILE A 590 -13.38 2.83 -37.58
CA ILE A 590 -12.39 2.58 -36.53
C ILE A 590 -12.42 1.09 -36.16
N ASP A 591 -11.25 0.47 -36.15
CA ASP A 591 -11.05 -0.96 -35.90
C ASP A 591 -10.72 -1.26 -34.42
N THR A 592 -9.96 -0.39 -33.75
CA THR A 592 -9.58 -0.56 -32.34
C THR A 592 -9.69 0.75 -31.57
N PRO A 593 -10.11 0.76 -30.31
CA PRO A 593 -10.68 -0.36 -29.58
C PRO A 593 -11.98 -0.83 -30.24
N THR A 594 -12.33 -2.10 -30.04
CA THR A 594 -13.65 -2.58 -30.43
C THR A 594 -14.72 -1.78 -29.69
N GLN A 595 -15.94 -1.72 -30.23
CA GLN A 595 -17.06 -1.07 -29.54
C GLN A 595 -17.24 -1.69 -28.14
N GLY A 596 -17.16 -0.87 -27.09
CA GLY A 596 -17.20 -1.32 -25.69
C GLY A 596 -15.94 -2.03 -25.18
N GLY A 597 -14.87 -2.09 -25.97
CA GLY A 597 -13.61 -2.75 -25.60
C GLY A 597 -12.82 -2.01 -24.54
N THR A 598 -11.87 -2.69 -23.89
CA THR A 598 -10.98 -2.10 -22.89
C THR A 598 -9.64 -1.71 -23.49
N ALA A 599 -9.16 -0.51 -23.18
CA ALA A 599 -7.84 -0.01 -23.56
C ALA A 599 -7.00 0.28 -22.31
N SER A 600 -5.70 0.04 -22.38
CA SER A 600 -4.77 0.31 -21.28
C SER A 600 -3.35 0.54 -21.79
N GLY A 601 -2.55 1.24 -20.98
CA GLY A 601 -1.14 1.49 -21.25
C GLY A 601 -0.83 2.74 -22.05
N ASN A 602 0.44 3.13 -22.04
CA ASN A 602 0.90 4.40 -22.62
C ASN A 602 1.09 4.39 -24.15
N ARG A 603 0.76 3.27 -24.80
CA ARG A 603 0.91 3.07 -26.25
C ARG A 603 -0.20 2.18 -26.81
N PHE A 604 -1.44 2.41 -26.41
CA PHE A 604 -2.58 1.71 -26.98
C PHE A 604 -2.71 2.09 -28.46
N VAL A 605 -2.75 1.10 -29.35
CA VAL A 605 -2.83 1.37 -30.80
C VAL A 605 -4.28 1.47 -31.22
N ASN A 606 -4.68 2.65 -31.70
CA ASN A 606 -5.98 2.92 -32.30
C ASN A 606 -5.84 2.88 -33.83
N PHE A 607 -6.47 1.88 -34.44
CA PHE A 607 -6.48 1.61 -35.88
C PHE A 607 -7.80 2.07 -36.50
N GLY A 608 -7.73 2.51 -37.74
CA GLY A 608 -8.89 2.81 -38.57
C GLY A 608 -8.52 2.93 -40.03
N TRP A 609 -9.52 3.09 -40.88
CA TRP A 609 -9.31 3.29 -42.31
C TRP A 609 -10.25 4.34 -42.87
N VAL A 610 -9.81 5.00 -43.94
CA VAL A 610 -10.49 6.12 -44.59
C VAL A 610 -10.43 5.94 -46.10
N LEU A 611 -11.52 6.24 -46.79
CA LEU A 611 -11.61 6.29 -48.25
C LEU A 611 -12.40 7.53 -48.66
N THR A 612 -12.26 7.95 -49.92
CA THR A 612 -13.11 9.01 -50.49
C THR A 612 -13.56 8.66 -51.92
N PRO A 613 -14.79 9.03 -52.33
CA PRO A 613 -15.25 8.86 -53.70
C PRO A 613 -14.38 9.58 -54.74
N LEU A 614 -14.28 9.00 -55.95
CA LEU A 614 -13.62 9.65 -57.08
C LEU A 614 -14.32 10.97 -57.47
N PRO A 615 -13.60 12.01 -57.92
CA PRO A 615 -12.15 12.04 -58.21
C PRO A 615 -11.26 12.52 -57.04
N ASN A 616 -11.82 12.85 -55.88
CA ASN A 616 -11.11 13.50 -54.76
C ASN A 616 -10.18 12.52 -54.04
N THR A 617 -9.22 13.01 -53.27
CA THR A 617 -8.28 12.17 -52.49
C THR A 617 -8.09 12.72 -51.08
N VAL A 618 -8.01 11.83 -50.09
CA VAL A 618 -7.53 12.19 -48.73
C VAL A 618 -6.01 12.25 -48.74
N PRO A 619 -5.37 13.38 -48.36
CA PRO A 619 -3.91 13.48 -48.24
C PRO A 619 -3.27 12.30 -47.52
N ILE A 620 -2.28 11.68 -48.18
CA ILE A 620 -1.66 10.42 -47.74
C ILE A 620 -0.77 10.56 -46.51
N ASP A 621 -0.40 11.79 -46.12
CA ASP A 621 0.37 12.06 -44.92
C ASP A 621 -0.47 12.01 -43.63
N GLY A 622 -1.80 11.84 -43.75
CA GLY A 622 -2.73 11.77 -42.63
C GLY A 622 -3.08 13.12 -42.03
N SER A 623 -2.56 14.23 -42.58
CA SER A 623 -2.72 15.59 -42.04
C SER A 623 -4.17 16.07 -41.98
N THR A 624 -5.05 15.52 -42.82
CA THR A 624 -6.48 15.84 -42.85
C THR A 624 -7.35 14.82 -42.11
N ILE A 625 -6.72 13.86 -41.41
CA ILE A 625 -7.42 12.90 -40.55
C ILE A 625 -7.13 13.28 -39.09
N THR A 626 -8.17 13.50 -38.30
CA THR A 626 -8.02 13.86 -36.88
C THR A 626 -8.64 12.80 -35.99
N VAL A 627 -7.88 12.35 -34.99
CA VAL A 627 -8.35 11.49 -33.91
C VAL A 627 -8.84 12.37 -32.76
N TRP A 628 -10.02 12.03 -32.24
CA TRP A 628 -10.68 12.73 -31.15
C TRP A 628 -10.93 11.75 -30.01
N VAL A 629 -10.64 12.15 -28.77
CA VAL A 629 -11.03 11.42 -27.57
C VAL A 629 -11.81 12.38 -26.67
N ASP A 630 -13.02 12.00 -26.27
CA ASP A 630 -13.94 12.84 -25.49
C ASP A 630 -14.11 14.26 -26.05
N SER A 631 -14.32 14.36 -27.36
CA SER A 631 -14.41 15.63 -28.11
C SER A 631 -13.14 16.48 -28.17
N VAL A 632 -12.01 16.02 -27.63
CA VAL A 632 -10.71 16.69 -27.71
C VAL A 632 -9.90 16.10 -28.86
N ALA A 633 -9.38 16.94 -29.76
CA ALA A 633 -8.45 16.51 -30.79
C ALA A 633 -7.13 16.08 -30.14
N VAL A 634 -6.73 14.82 -30.33
CA VAL A 634 -5.53 14.24 -29.72
C VAL A 634 -4.36 14.10 -30.70
N GLY A 635 -4.63 14.19 -32.00
CA GLY A 635 -3.60 14.21 -33.03
C GLY A 635 -4.08 13.66 -34.37
N ASN A 636 -3.13 13.52 -35.30
CA ASN A 636 -3.34 12.94 -36.61
C ASN A 636 -2.72 11.53 -36.67
N PRO A 637 -3.39 10.53 -37.26
CA PRO A 637 -2.83 9.19 -37.41
C PRO A 637 -1.73 9.17 -38.49
N VAL A 638 -0.81 8.21 -38.39
CA VAL A 638 0.00 7.81 -39.54
C VAL A 638 -0.92 7.12 -40.53
N TYR A 639 -0.92 7.54 -41.80
CA TYR A 639 -1.86 7.08 -42.83
C TYR A 639 -1.12 6.48 -44.04
N ASN A 640 -1.88 6.04 -45.06
CA ASN A 640 -1.37 5.44 -46.30
C ASN A 640 -0.79 4.02 -46.15
N GLN A 641 -1.34 3.22 -45.23
CA GLN A 641 -0.97 1.81 -45.09
C GLN A 641 -1.89 0.92 -45.92
N TYR A 642 -1.31 -0.03 -46.67
CA TYR A 642 -2.05 -0.96 -47.52
C TYR A 642 -2.72 -2.06 -46.71
N ARG A 643 -3.99 -2.36 -47.02
CA ARG A 643 -4.71 -3.54 -46.52
C ARG A 643 -5.46 -4.19 -47.66
N ALA A 644 -5.12 -5.45 -47.95
CA ALA A 644 -5.62 -6.15 -49.13
C ALA A 644 -7.14 -6.36 -49.13
N ASP A 645 -7.74 -6.56 -47.95
CA ASP A 645 -9.19 -6.68 -47.77
C ASP A 645 -9.91 -5.39 -48.18
N ILE A 646 -9.43 -4.21 -47.74
CA ILE A 646 -10.05 -2.92 -48.08
C ILE A 646 -9.84 -2.59 -49.56
N ALA A 647 -8.63 -2.81 -50.10
CA ALA A 647 -8.35 -2.58 -51.51
C ALA A 647 -9.23 -3.45 -52.43
N ALA A 648 -9.46 -4.71 -52.06
CA ALA A 648 -10.32 -5.63 -52.79
C ALA A 648 -11.82 -5.29 -52.66
N LEU A 649 -12.25 -4.81 -51.49
CA LEU A 649 -13.64 -4.46 -51.22
C LEU A 649 -14.05 -3.13 -51.89
N PHE A 650 -13.11 -2.19 -52.05
CA PHE A 650 -13.38 -0.84 -52.55
C PHE A 650 -12.48 -0.45 -53.73
N PRO A 651 -12.45 -1.21 -54.85
CA PRO A 651 -11.50 -0.97 -55.93
C PRO A 651 -11.71 0.35 -56.70
N ASN A 652 -12.89 0.97 -56.58
CA ASN A 652 -13.28 2.19 -57.29
C ASN A 652 -13.34 3.45 -56.40
N TYR A 653 -12.67 3.42 -55.25
CA TYR A 653 -12.52 4.58 -54.37
C TYR A 653 -11.06 5.04 -54.36
N ASN A 654 -10.85 6.35 -54.18
CA ASN A 654 -9.51 6.86 -53.95
C ASN A 654 -9.05 6.50 -52.54
N ASN A 655 -7.73 6.39 -52.38
CA ASN A 655 -7.03 5.87 -51.20
C ASN A 655 -7.12 4.36 -50.94
N SER A 656 -7.79 3.55 -51.79
CA SER A 656 -7.94 2.10 -51.56
C SER A 656 -6.62 1.31 -51.45
N ASN A 657 -5.54 1.77 -52.09
CA ASN A 657 -4.20 1.15 -51.96
C ASN A 657 -3.39 1.66 -50.75
N GLY A 658 -4.00 2.44 -49.87
CA GLY A 658 -3.38 3.06 -48.70
C GLY A 658 -4.42 3.53 -47.69
N ALA A 659 -5.47 2.74 -47.48
CA ALA A 659 -6.65 3.19 -46.75
C ALA A 659 -6.47 3.19 -45.23
N VAL A 660 -5.45 2.52 -44.70
CA VAL A 660 -5.32 2.31 -43.25
C VAL A 660 -4.44 3.37 -42.61
N GLY A 661 -4.85 3.80 -41.42
CA GLY A 661 -4.02 4.56 -40.51
C GLY A 661 -3.96 3.95 -39.11
N TYR A 662 -3.03 4.44 -38.30
CA TYR A 662 -2.94 4.12 -36.89
C TYR A 662 -2.46 5.31 -36.06
N PHE A 663 -2.90 5.37 -34.81
CA PHE A 663 -2.54 6.38 -33.83
C PHE A 663 -2.18 5.70 -32.50
N TYR A 664 -1.09 6.14 -31.86
CA TYR A 664 -0.75 5.69 -30.52
C TYR A 664 -1.44 6.60 -29.51
N LEU A 665 -2.42 6.05 -28.80
CA LEU A 665 -3.09 6.69 -27.69
C LEU A 665 -2.38 6.33 -26.39
N ASP A 666 -1.96 7.35 -25.64
CA ASP A 666 -1.53 7.16 -24.25
C ASP A 666 -2.77 7.14 -23.36
N THR A 667 -3.26 5.96 -22.98
CA THR A 667 -4.47 5.89 -22.14
C THR A 667 -4.19 6.28 -20.70
N THR A 668 -2.92 6.39 -20.28
CA THR A 668 -2.54 6.75 -18.90
C THR A 668 -2.81 8.22 -18.58
N THR A 669 -3.05 9.05 -19.60
CA THR A 669 -3.44 10.46 -19.43
C THR A 669 -4.94 10.64 -19.17
N TYR A 670 -5.73 9.56 -19.23
CA TYR A 670 -7.17 9.57 -19.02
C TYR A 670 -7.53 8.89 -17.71
N GLU A 671 -8.63 9.29 -17.12
CA GLU A 671 -9.19 8.61 -15.96
C GLU A 671 -9.64 7.19 -16.34
N ASN A 672 -9.69 6.26 -15.37
CA ASN A 672 -10.28 4.96 -15.63
C ASN A 672 -11.81 5.12 -15.73
N GLY A 673 -12.41 4.62 -16.80
CA GLY A 673 -13.84 4.84 -17.07
C GLY A 673 -14.21 4.67 -18.54
N VAL A 674 -15.44 5.03 -18.91
CA VAL A 674 -15.94 4.98 -20.29
C VAL A 674 -15.59 6.27 -21.00
N HIS A 675 -15.01 6.16 -22.19
CA HIS A 675 -14.60 7.25 -23.07
C HIS A 675 -15.17 7.08 -24.48
N THR A 676 -15.19 8.17 -25.25
CA THR A 676 -15.44 8.09 -26.71
C THR A 676 -14.15 8.31 -27.50
N ILE A 677 -14.03 7.60 -28.62
CA ILE A 677 -13.02 7.87 -29.63
C ILE A 677 -13.65 7.99 -31.00
N GLN A 678 -13.19 8.94 -31.80
CA GLN A 678 -13.71 9.22 -33.14
C GLN A 678 -12.60 9.65 -34.09
N TRP A 679 -12.77 9.34 -35.38
CA TRP A 679 -11.96 9.88 -36.47
C TRP A 679 -12.80 10.78 -37.37
N THR A 680 -12.19 11.84 -37.87
CA THR A 680 -12.75 12.72 -38.91
C THR A 680 -11.77 12.81 -40.05
N ALA A 681 -12.25 12.92 -41.29
CA ALA A 681 -11.39 13.07 -42.46
C ALA A 681 -11.92 14.14 -43.42
N SER A 682 -10.99 14.88 -44.02
CA SER A 682 -11.25 15.80 -45.13
C SER A 682 -10.52 15.37 -46.40
N ASP A 683 -11.20 15.41 -47.54
CA ASP A 683 -10.55 15.26 -48.85
C ASP A 683 -9.94 16.59 -49.35
N ASP A 684 -9.22 16.52 -50.47
CA ASP A 684 -8.60 17.64 -51.17
C ASP A 684 -9.61 18.66 -51.77
N ALA A 685 -10.90 18.31 -51.85
CA ALA A 685 -11.98 19.22 -52.19
C ALA A 685 -12.61 19.90 -50.95
N GLY A 686 -12.14 19.57 -49.74
CA GLY A 686 -12.65 20.12 -48.48
C GLY A 686 -13.92 19.43 -47.96
N ASN A 687 -14.39 18.35 -48.60
CA ASN A 687 -15.49 17.57 -48.08
C ASN A 687 -15.03 16.87 -46.81
N THR A 688 -15.75 17.10 -45.71
CA THR A 688 -15.39 16.59 -44.39
C THR A 688 -16.53 15.76 -43.79
N ASP A 689 -16.21 14.60 -43.23
CA ASP A 689 -17.16 13.78 -42.47
C ASP A 689 -16.49 13.04 -41.31
N GLY A 690 -17.31 12.59 -40.36
CA GLY A 690 -16.93 11.64 -39.33
C GLY A 690 -16.97 10.23 -39.89
N ILE A 691 -15.86 9.50 -39.78
CA ILE A 691 -15.68 8.19 -40.42
C ILE A 691 -15.77 7.01 -39.44
N GLY A 692 -16.25 7.27 -38.23
CA GLY A 692 -16.48 6.25 -37.22
C GLY A 692 -16.28 6.79 -35.82
N SER A 693 -17.04 6.27 -34.86
CA SER A 693 -16.86 6.52 -33.44
C SER A 693 -17.14 5.25 -32.64
N ARG A 694 -16.49 5.15 -31.47
CA ARG A 694 -16.59 4.02 -30.55
C ARG A 694 -16.69 4.53 -29.12
N TYR A 695 -17.38 3.77 -28.28
CA TYR A 695 -17.20 3.81 -26.83
C TYR A 695 -16.17 2.77 -26.45
N PHE A 696 -15.35 3.05 -25.46
CA PHE A 696 -14.38 2.11 -24.92
C PHE A 696 -14.09 2.43 -23.46
N THR A 697 -13.59 1.45 -22.72
CA THR A 697 -13.25 1.61 -21.30
C THR A 697 -11.75 1.73 -21.15
N ILE A 698 -11.26 2.77 -20.48
CA ILE A 698 -9.87 2.88 -20.08
C ILE A 698 -9.70 2.24 -18.70
N GLN A 699 -8.73 1.33 -18.60
CA GLN A 699 -8.39 0.65 -17.34
C GLN A 699 -6.87 0.50 -17.22
N ASN A 700 -6.20 1.51 -16.67
CA ASN A 700 -4.74 1.52 -16.52
C ASN A 700 -4.23 0.77 -15.26
N ASP A 701 -5.13 0.20 -14.45
CA ASP A 701 -4.77 -0.41 -13.17
C ASP A 701 -4.45 -1.91 -13.30
N SER A 702 -3.17 -2.27 -13.27
CA SER A 702 -2.71 -3.49 -12.60
C SER A 702 -2.33 -3.13 -11.17
N GLN A 703 -3.05 -3.64 -10.16
CA GLN A 703 -2.79 -3.48 -8.72
C GLN A 703 -1.74 -2.42 -8.32
N ARG A 704 -2.16 -1.16 -8.16
CA ARG A 704 -1.77 -0.22 -7.10
C ARG A 704 -2.33 1.16 -7.42
N ALA A 705 -2.94 1.77 -6.41
CA ALA A 705 -3.47 3.14 -6.37
C ALA A 705 -4.91 3.39 -6.86
N ALA A 706 -5.84 2.48 -6.53
CA ALA A 706 -7.26 2.85 -6.37
C ALA A 706 -7.48 3.72 -5.12
N HIS A 707 -6.82 4.87 -5.00
CA HIS A 707 -7.05 5.87 -3.95
C HIS A 707 -6.39 7.22 -4.31
N SER A 708 -6.76 7.84 -5.45
CA SER A 708 -6.52 9.28 -5.61
C SER A 708 -7.56 10.04 -6.46
N ALA A 709 -8.32 9.38 -7.35
CA ALA A 709 -9.36 10.05 -8.14
C ALA A 709 -10.69 10.24 -7.37
N ALA A 710 -11.13 9.27 -6.55
CA ALA A 710 -12.39 9.37 -5.79
C ALA A 710 -12.34 10.38 -4.61
N ARG A 711 -11.15 10.81 -4.16
CA ARG A 711 -10.99 11.83 -3.09
C ARG A 711 -10.89 13.26 -3.61
N LYS A 712 -10.70 13.47 -4.91
CA LYS A 712 -10.74 14.81 -5.53
C LYS A 712 -12.16 15.20 -5.94
N ALA A 713 -12.93 14.25 -6.47
CA ALA A 713 -14.34 14.46 -6.82
C ALA A 713 -15.25 14.76 -5.60
N CYS A 714 -14.96 14.18 -4.42
CA CYS A 714 -15.76 14.40 -3.23
C CYS A 714 -15.36 15.64 -2.39
N ARG A 715 -14.25 16.33 -2.70
CA ARG A 715 -13.84 17.56 -2.00
C ARG A 715 -14.17 18.85 -2.74
N GLU A 716 -14.47 18.80 -4.04
CA GLU A 716 -14.93 19.96 -4.80
C GLU A 716 -16.47 19.98 -5.01
N GLN A 717 -17.16 18.84 -4.95
CA GLN A 717 -18.63 18.79 -5.02
C GLN A 717 -19.34 19.27 -3.73
N ALA A 718 -18.66 19.30 -2.59
CA ALA A 718 -19.27 19.68 -1.30
C ALA A 718 -19.49 21.20 -1.13
N CYS A 719 -19.03 22.04 -2.07
CA CYS A 719 -19.13 23.50 -1.95
C CYS A 719 -20.19 24.16 -2.86
N LEU A 720 -20.95 23.43 -3.68
CA LEU A 720 -21.96 24.01 -4.58
C LEU A 720 -23.42 23.68 -4.27
N PHE A 721 -23.73 22.75 -3.35
CA PHE A 721 -25.11 22.34 -3.07
C PHE A 721 -25.61 22.84 -1.70
N ARG A 722 -25.58 24.16 -1.47
CA ARG A 722 -26.48 24.80 -0.49
C ARG A 722 -27.78 25.34 -1.12
N TYR A 723 -27.90 25.33 -2.44
CA TYR A 723 -29.10 25.75 -3.18
C TYR A 723 -29.52 24.70 -4.21
N PRO A 724 -30.81 24.32 -4.28
CA PRO A 724 -31.35 23.56 -5.41
C PRO A 724 -31.12 24.32 -6.73
N ILE A 725 -30.63 23.64 -7.78
CA ILE A 725 -30.40 24.22 -9.13
C ILE A 725 -31.68 24.89 -9.69
N ARG A 726 -32.85 24.41 -9.26
CA ARG A 726 -34.15 24.99 -9.63
C ARG A 726 -34.29 26.44 -9.19
N ASP A 727 -33.63 26.84 -8.11
CA ASP A 727 -33.78 28.16 -7.47
C ASP A 727 -32.81 29.23 -8.02
N ILE A 728 -31.89 28.85 -8.92
CA ILE A 728 -30.96 29.78 -9.58
C ILE A 728 -31.70 30.56 -10.70
N PRO A 729 -31.64 31.91 -10.76
CA PRO A 729 -32.25 32.71 -11.82
C PRO A 729 -31.74 32.36 -13.23
N ILE A 730 -32.64 32.32 -14.22
CA ILE A 730 -32.31 32.05 -15.64
C ILE A 730 -31.77 33.33 -16.31
N ASP A 731 -30.69 33.23 -17.09
CA ASP A 731 -30.16 34.32 -17.91
C ASP A 731 -30.90 34.43 -19.26
N TYR A 732 -31.83 35.37 -19.35
CA TYR A 732 -32.59 35.70 -20.56
C TYR A 732 -31.84 36.62 -21.54
N SER A 733 -30.71 37.20 -21.13
CA SER A 733 -30.17 38.42 -21.76
C SER A 733 -29.11 38.19 -22.85
N ARG A 734 -28.50 36.99 -22.94
CA ARG A 734 -27.37 36.72 -23.84
C ARG A 734 -27.58 35.47 -24.72
N PRO A 735 -27.46 35.54 -26.05
CA PRO A 735 -27.46 34.35 -26.91
C PRO A 735 -26.18 33.52 -26.73
N VAL A 736 -26.16 32.27 -27.21
CA VAL A 736 -24.95 31.45 -27.33
C VAL A 736 -24.57 31.34 -28.80
N ARG A 737 -23.31 30.99 -29.11
CA ARG A 737 -22.93 30.64 -30.48
C ARG A 737 -22.79 29.12 -30.61
N ILE A 738 -23.36 28.56 -31.66
CA ILE A 738 -23.45 27.13 -31.90
C ILE A 738 -22.71 26.79 -33.18
N LYS A 739 -21.75 25.86 -33.10
CA LYS A 739 -21.09 25.28 -34.28
C LYS A 739 -21.50 23.82 -34.40
N LYS A 740 -21.93 23.42 -35.61
CA LYS A 740 -22.33 22.05 -35.91
C LYS A 740 -21.43 21.48 -36.99
N GLY A 741 -21.16 20.18 -36.89
CA GLY A 741 -20.37 19.44 -37.86
C GLY A 741 -18.86 19.66 -37.73
N TYR A 742 -18.14 19.08 -38.69
CA TYR A 742 -16.69 18.89 -38.63
C TYR A 742 -15.88 19.93 -39.41
N ASN A 743 -16.55 20.80 -40.17
CA ASN A 743 -15.87 21.80 -40.97
C ASN A 743 -15.39 22.96 -40.08
N GLY A 744 -14.07 23.03 -39.88
CA GLY A 744 -13.41 24.08 -39.10
C GLY A 744 -13.65 25.49 -39.63
N ASN A 745 -13.94 25.64 -40.92
CA ASN A 745 -14.08 26.94 -41.60
C ASN A 745 -15.49 27.56 -41.49
N ILE A 746 -16.44 26.86 -40.85
CA ILE A 746 -17.79 27.39 -40.62
C ILE A 746 -17.79 28.20 -39.33
N GLU A 747 -18.19 29.47 -39.42
CA GLU A 747 -18.40 30.35 -38.27
C GLU A 747 -19.59 29.89 -37.40
N PRO A 748 -19.49 29.94 -36.06
CA PRO A 748 -20.60 29.60 -35.17
C PRO A 748 -21.85 30.47 -35.39
N GLN A 749 -23.02 29.85 -35.42
CA GLN A 749 -24.32 30.54 -35.55
C GLN A 749 -24.80 31.08 -34.20
N ILE A 750 -25.34 32.29 -34.16
CA ILE A 750 -25.90 32.88 -32.93
C ILE A 750 -27.32 32.33 -32.70
N VAL A 751 -27.58 31.75 -31.53
CA VAL A 751 -28.89 31.19 -31.15
C VAL A 751 -29.42 31.89 -29.89
N TYR A 752 -30.65 32.38 -29.98
CA TYR A 752 -31.33 33.14 -28.92
C TYR A 752 -32.20 32.24 -28.04
N PRO A 753 -32.34 32.56 -26.74
CA PRO A 753 -33.26 31.85 -25.86
C PRO A 753 -34.73 32.12 -26.23
N ASP A 754 -35.60 31.15 -25.96
CA ASP A 754 -37.06 31.26 -26.07
C ASP A 754 -37.68 32.09 -24.94
N GLU A 755 -39.02 32.19 -24.92
CA GLU A 755 -39.81 32.89 -23.89
C GLU A 755 -39.59 32.34 -22.46
N ASN A 756 -39.12 31.09 -22.35
CA ASN A 756 -38.80 30.42 -21.09
C ASN A 756 -37.30 30.52 -20.74
N GLY A 757 -36.49 31.21 -21.56
CA GLY A 757 -35.06 31.37 -21.35
C GLY A 757 -34.23 30.16 -21.78
N THR A 758 -34.80 29.24 -22.56
CA THR A 758 -34.16 28.01 -23.03
C THR A 758 -33.69 28.12 -24.47
N ILE A 759 -32.49 27.63 -24.74
CA ILE A 759 -31.91 27.61 -26.09
C ILE A 759 -32.11 26.20 -26.66
N HIS A 760 -32.71 26.11 -27.85
CA HIS A 760 -32.97 24.82 -28.51
C HIS A 760 -31.96 24.60 -29.64
N VAL A 761 -31.29 23.46 -29.62
CA VAL A 761 -30.26 23.09 -30.60
C VAL A 761 -30.55 21.70 -31.14
N GLU A 762 -30.84 21.59 -32.42
CA GLU A 762 -30.98 20.30 -33.09
C GLU A 762 -29.63 19.88 -33.71
N ILE A 763 -29.14 18.68 -33.42
CA ILE A 763 -27.95 18.10 -34.09
C ILE A 763 -28.23 16.68 -34.55
N LYS A 764 -27.51 16.21 -35.56
CA LYS A 764 -27.56 14.83 -36.01
C LYS A 764 -26.77 13.89 -35.09
N GLU A 765 -27.19 12.64 -35.00
CA GLU A 765 -26.44 11.57 -34.36
C GLU A 765 -25.06 11.47 -35.01
N LEU A 766 -24.00 11.37 -34.22
CA LEU A 766 -22.61 11.46 -34.69
C LEU A 766 -22.23 12.81 -35.30
N GLU A 767 -23.02 13.87 -35.09
CA GLU A 767 -22.62 15.23 -35.46
C GLU A 767 -21.94 15.89 -34.26
N ARG A 768 -20.78 16.51 -34.53
CA ARG A 768 -20.10 17.31 -33.53
C ARG A 768 -20.86 18.60 -33.26
N LEU A 769 -20.99 18.95 -31.99
CA LEU A 769 -21.56 20.19 -31.51
C LEU A 769 -20.55 20.97 -30.68
N GLU A 770 -20.42 22.26 -30.94
CA GLU A 770 -19.80 23.20 -30.00
C GLU A 770 -20.82 24.25 -29.58
N ILE A 771 -20.83 24.55 -28.28
CA ILE A 771 -21.59 25.62 -27.66
C ILE A 771 -20.60 26.61 -27.06
N HIS A 772 -20.50 27.78 -27.67
CA HIS A 772 -19.70 28.90 -27.22
C HIS A 772 -20.56 29.72 -26.26
N LEU A 773 -20.26 29.60 -24.98
CA LEU A 773 -20.96 30.33 -23.93
C LEU A 773 -20.50 31.80 -23.93
N PRO A 774 -21.34 32.75 -23.48
CA PRO A 774 -21.03 34.18 -23.57
C PRO A 774 -19.80 34.55 -22.73
N ASP A 775 -18.96 35.46 -23.23
CA ASP A 775 -17.83 36.02 -22.48
C ASP A 775 -18.29 36.78 -21.23
N SER A 776 -17.51 36.66 -20.15
CA SER A 776 -17.81 37.23 -18.84
C SER A 776 -16.47 37.57 -18.17
N GLU A 777 -16.25 38.85 -17.85
CA GLU A 777 -14.92 39.37 -17.50
C GLU A 777 -14.33 38.77 -16.22
N GLU A 778 -15.12 38.13 -15.35
CA GLU A 778 -14.63 37.55 -14.08
C GLU A 778 -15.54 36.42 -13.54
N SER A 779 -15.90 35.41 -14.36
CA SER A 779 -16.71 34.27 -13.88
C SER A 779 -15.96 32.93 -13.89
N THR A 780 -16.34 32.05 -12.96
CA THR A 780 -15.84 30.66 -12.89
C THR A 780 -16.95 29.70 -13.30
N LEU A 781 -16.62 28.74 -14.15
CA LEU A 781 -17.50 27.66 -14.58
C LEU A 781 -17.14 26.40 -13.80
N SER A 782 -18.13 25.73 -13.19
CA SER A 782 -17.92 24.51 -12.38
C SER A 782 -18.77 23.36 -12.91
N ILE A 783 -18.29 22.12 -12.73
CA ILE A 783 -18.75 20.95 -13.49
C ILE A 783 -19.50 19.94 -12.58
N SER A 784 -20.68 19.52 -13.04
CA SER A 784 -21.36 18.24 -12.72
C SER A 784 -20.85 17.18 -13.72
N PRO A 785 -20.89 15.86 -13.46
CA PRO A 785 -20.42 14.87 -14.45
C PRO A 785 -20.96 15.19 -15.86
N LEU A 786 -20.02 15.42 -16.78
CA LEU A 786 -20.31 15.73 -18.17
C LEU A 786 -20.86 14.48 -18.86
N PRO A 787 -21.77 14.62 -19.84
CA PRO A 787 -22.17 13.48 -20.66
C PRO A 787 -20.95 12.83 -21.32
N ILE A 788 -21.01 11.51 -21.47
CA ILE A 788 -19.96 10.72 -22.11
C ILE A 788 -19.66 11.31 -23.50
N GLY A 789 -18.37 11.47 -23.79
CA GLY A 789 -17.89 12.03 -25.04
C GLY A 789 -18.03 13.55 -25.16
N SER A 790 -18.26 14.28 -24.07
CA SER A 790 -18.23 15.75 -24.06
C SER A 790 -17.08 16.31 -23.22
N THR A 791 -16.68 17.53 -23.56
CA THR A 791 -15.66 18.29 -22.83
C THR A 791 -16.12 19.74 -22.66
N LEU A 792 -15.56 20.40 -21.66
CA LEU A 792 -15.82 21.79 -21.36
C LEU A 792 -14.49 22.52 -21.18
N ASP A 793 -14.12 23.30 -22.19
CA ASP A 793 -13.01 24.25 -22.11
C ASP A 793 -13.48 25.47 -21.33
N THR A 794 -13.11 25.55 -20.05
CA THR A 794 -13.55 26.62 -19.15
C THR A 794 -12.85 27.96 -19.42
N GLU A 795 -11.66 27.94 -20.03
CA GLU A 795 -10.91 29.14 -20.42
C GLU A 795 -11.53 29.79 -21.65
N ARG A 796 -11.82 28.99 -22.69
CA ARG A 796 -12.48 29.46 -23.92
C ARG A 796 -14.00 29.51 -23.81
N ARG A 797 -14.56 28.94 -22.74
CA ARG A 797 -16.01 28.81 -22.48
C ARG A 797 -16.73 28.06 -23.61
N ILE A 798 -16.10 27.00 -24.11
CA ILE A 798 -16.65 26.16 -25.19
C ILE A 798 -16.98 24.78 -24.61
N PHE A 799 -18.27 24.45 -24.61
CA PHE A 799 -18.72 23.07 -24.43
C PHE A 799 -18.69 22.37 -25.79
N SER A 800 -17.97 21.26 -25.90
CA SER A 800 -17.96 20.43 -27.11
C SER A 800 -18.55 19.07 -26.80
N TRP A 801 -19.38 18.56 -27.71
CA TRP A 801 -19.96 17.25 -27.59
C TRP A 801 -19.99 16.51 -28.92
N ASN A 802 -19.46 15.30 -28.90
CA ASN A 802 -19.50 14.33 -29.98
C ASN A 802 -20.30 13.12 -29.48
N PRO A 803 -21.64 13.17 -29.56
CA PRO A 803 -22.46 12.02 -29.23
C PRO A 803 -22.10 10.87 -30.16
N GLY A 804 -21.69 9.73 -29.61
CA GLY A 804 -21.49 8.52 -30.40
C GLY A 804 -22.83 7.84 -30.74
N PRO A 805 -22.79 6.65 -31.36
CA PRO A 805 -24.00 5.96 -31.80
C PRO A 805 -24.91 5.64 -30.59
N GLY A 806 -26.21 5.83 -30.74
CA GLY A 806 -27.24 5.53 -29.74
C GLY A 806 -27.69 6.74 -28.92
N PHE A 807 -27.08 7.91 -29.09
CA PHE A 807 -27.51 9.15 -28.42
C PHE A 807 -28.55 9.85 -29.30
N ILE A 808 -29.83 9.57 -29.06
CA ILE A 808 -30.96 10.13 -29.82
C ILE A 808 -32.00 10.61 -28.81
N GLY A 809 -32.60 11.76 -29.09
CA GLY A 809 -33.64 12.39 -28.28
C GLY A 809 -33.21 13.72 -27.66
N GLU A 810 -34.05 14.22 -26.76
CA GLU A 810 -33.86 15.53 -26.12
C GLU A 810 -32.95 15.42 -24.89
N TYR A 811 -31.85 16.17 -24.88
CA TYR A 811 -30.90 16.28 -23.78
C TYR A 811 -30.93 17.69 -23.20
N ARG A 812 -31.16 17.80 -21.89
CA ARG A 812 -31.27 19.10 -21.21
C ARG A 812 -30.01 19.43 -20.45
N PHE A 813 -29.36 20.51 -20.85
CA PHE A 813 -28.16 21.04 -20.23
C PHE A 813 -28.47 22.29 -19.44
N VAL A 814 -27.91 22.37 -18.23
CA VAL A 814 -27.99 23.56 -17.38
C VAL A 814 -26.58 24.03 -17.08
N PHE A 815 -26.16 25.11 -17.72
CA PHE A 815 -24.88 25.75 -17.45
C PHE A 815 -25.06 26.76 -16.33
N VAL A 816 -24.28 26.65 -15.27
CA VAL A 816 -24.37 27.56 -14.12
C VAL A 816 -23.11 28.42 -14.07
N GLU A 817 -23.29 29.74 -14.08
CA GLU A 817 -22.21 30.72 -14.00
C GLU A 817 -22.28 31.47 -12.66
N LYS A 818 -21.14 31.58 -12.00
CA LYS A 818 -20.96 32.45 -10.83
C LYS A 818 -20.38 33.81 -11.25
N ARG A 819 -21.14 34.89 -11.03
CA ARG A 819 -20.71 36.26 -11.31
C ARG A 819 -19.95 36.88 -10.13
N PRO A 820 -19.18 37.96 -10.34
CA PRO A 820 -18.57 38.74 -9.26
C PRO A 820 -19.60 39.14 -8.20
N GLY A 821 -19.28 38.93 -6.92
CA GLY A 821 -20.22 39.15 -5.81
C GLY A 821 -21.01 37.90 -5.38
N GLY A 822 -20.79 36.74 -5.99
CA GLY A 822 -21.37 35.47 -5.56
C GLY A 822 -22.78 35.16 -6.08
N GLN A 823 -23.30 36.01 -6.96
CA GLN A 823 -24.57 35.75 -7.67
C GLN A 823 -24.39 34.59 -8.65
N MET A 824 -25.32 33.62 -8.59
CA MET A 824 -25.38 32.50 -9.53
C MET A 824 -26.47 32.77 -10.56
N ILE A 825 -26.18 32.48 -11.83
CA ILE A 825 -27.18 32.47 -12.92
C ILE A 825 -27.08 31.15 -13.67
N LYS A 826 -28.19 30.69 -14.26
CA LYS A 826 -28.21 29.48 -15.09
C LYS A 826 -28.64 29.77 -16.51
N LYS A 827 -28.11 28.98 -17.45
CA LYS A 827 -28.50 28.94 -18.86
C LYS A 827 -28.97 27.54 -19.20
N ASN A 828 -30.22 27.44 -19.67
CA ASN A 828 -30.79 26.17 -20.11
C ASN A 828 -30.57 26.02 -21.61
N ILE A 829 -30.05 24.87 -22.02
CA ILE A 829 -29.88 24.49 -23.42
C ILE A 829 -30.45 23.09 -23.61
N ASN A 830 -31.47 22.96 -24.46
CA ASN A 830 -32.01 21.68 -24.86
C ASN A 830 -31.39 21.31 -26.20
N ILE A 831 -30.79 20.13 -26.26
CA ILE A 831 -30.14 19.59 -27.43
C ILE A 831 -30.97 18.41 -27.90
N ASP A 832 -31.61 18.54 -29.05
CA ASP A 832 -32.32 17.43 -29.68
C ASP A 832 -31.38 16.71 -30.63
N ILE A 833 -30.94 15.51 -30.26
CA ILE A 833 -30.13 14.67 -31.14
C ILE A 833 -31.05 13.83 -31.99
N ILE A 834 -31.04 14.12 -33.28
CA ILE A 834 -31.91 13.48 -34.26
C ILE A 834 -31.12 12.44 -35.04
N PRO A 835 -31.78 11.44 -35.64
CA PRO A 835 -31.08 10.48 -36.48
C PRO A 835 -30.23 11.17 -37.56
N LYS A 836 -29.03 10.63 -37.82
CA LYS A 836 -28.08 11.18 -38.81
C LYS A 836 -28.72 11.40 -40.19
N PHE A 837 -29.71 10.58 -40.52
CA PHE A 837 -30.43 10.60 -41.79
C PHE A 837 -31.89 10.98 -41.52
N ARG A 838 -32.27 12.21 -41.87
CA ARG A 838 -33.68 12.64 -41.96
C ARG A 838 -34.13 12.57 -43.43
N LYS A 839 -35.45 12.36 -43.61
CA LYS A 839 -36.14 12.26 -44.90
C LYS A 839 -35.70 13.29 -45.94
#